data_AF-A0A2K9BJ87-F1
#
_entry.id   AF-A0A2K9BJ87-F1
#
_cell.length_a   1.000
_cell.length_b   1.000
_cell.length_c   1.000
_cell.angle_alpha   90.00
_cell.angle_beta   90.00
_cell.angle_gamma   90.00
#
_symmetry.space_group_name_H-M   'P 1'
#
loop_
_entity.id
_entity.type
_entity.pdbx_description
1 polymer ?
#
loop_
_entity_poly.entity_id
_entity_poly.type
_entity_poly.pdbx_seq_one_letter_code
_entity_poly.pdbx_strand_id
1 'polypeptide(L)'
;MTETTKLPDNNLSISGKRKNPRTKTPFAGRVTQTFVYTFTAVVAIILLILVGFVALKSSKLFQNTNFWDFIFKGKWDPENNIFGIGTIILMTIMLLLVAMVFAIPITIFSTLFISEYLSKKYQKIVMTIVKLLAGIPSVVFGLFAREHVGALFRLMGAPSNDNLMVAGLTMAFMAIPTMVSLSYNAVQAVPEGYRFGSLGLGISKEKTTFSIVRKSAWAKIISAIIMGMSRVIGETMAIMMIAGNSTGGFNTTDGIIGFLFSSIRTLAATIGLEMLENKGQLHESALYAIGLFLFILVFVINLSILIISNIDNWKRNRRAKQEEKMVAAGKTSKAYRNYRKYSSYELIEIVNNRSENKICKKMYSGSLMIAMWLSTALVISFTFWILGTVAIRGLGGLVYSDAFLSINGQAGILAALLTTVMLILATLVFAVPLALGAAIYLSEYSRSNSKVVKTLRFSIGLLASTPSIVFGIFGLSVFIVWMKIPFSILAAALTMTIVVLPMLISNFEDALTSVPSSYREAGAALGMSKVKRLFKIVLPNAMEGIITGTILAMARIIGESAPVYLTLGTAMQLPTEGFLSSGATLTTGIYMLSAEAGPGRGEAIAYLMSLMTIVLVLTLNFTSGRVSALVTGAKRTPLVLIIRGQISAVKHYDYKISLGRKFNKVKAVYIVFINRLKPSVVKEKWTKWRARRKAYKKLKKGEKS
;
A
#
# COMPACT_ATOMS: atom_id res chain seq x y z
N MET A 1 49.20 -49.31 -26.01
CA MET A 1 49.22 -48.00 -26.71
C MET A 1 47.83 -47.41 -26.63
N THR A 2 47.68 -46.33 -25.87
CA THR A 2 46.41 -45.68 -25.52
C THR A 2 46.03 -44.64 -26.57
N GLU A 3 45.02 -44.95 -27.40
CA GLU A 3 44.37 -43.96 -28.25
C GLU A 3 43.17 -43.34 -27.50
N THR A 4 43.30 -42.06 -27.20
CA THR A 4 42.27 -41.22 -26.61
C THR A 4 41.34 -40.71 -27.71
N THR A 5 40.13 -41.25 -27.76
CA THR A 5 39.03 -40.73 -28.58
C THR A 5 38.59 -39.36 -28.03
N LYS A 6 38.98 -38.29 -28.75
CA LYS A 6 38.52 -36.92 -28.50
C LYS A 6 37.02 -36.81 -28.74
N LEU A 7 36.29 -36.33 -27.73
CA LEU A 7 34.91 -35.85 -27.84
C LEU A 7 34.84 -34.69 -28.87
N PRO A 8 33.80 -34.62 -29.72
CA PRO A 8 33.65 -33.53 -30.68
C PRO A 8 33.32 -32.21 -29.97
N ASP A 9 34.05 -31.16 -30.36
CA ASP A 9 33.86 -29.77 -29.95
C ASP A 9 32.43 -29.30 -30.26
N ASN A 10 31.56 -29.30 -29.24
CA ASN A 10 30.23 -28.73 -29.31
C ASN A 10 30.28 -27.20 -29.10
N ASN A 11 31.04 -26.50 -29.95
CA ASN A 11 31.05 -25.04 -30.06
C ASN A 11 29.99 -24.58 -31.08
N LEU A 12 28.71 -24.83 -30.77
CA LEU A 12 27.61 -24.12 -31.43
C LEU A 12 27.51 -22.73 -30.82
N SER A 13 28.37 -21.83 -31.31
CA SER A 13 28.17 -20.40 -31.14
C SER A 13 26.86 -20.01 -31.84
N ILE A 14 25.79 -19.82 -31.06
CA ILE A 14 24.53 -19.23 -31.53
C ILE A 14 24.76 -17.72 -31.70
N SER A 15 25.63 -17.36 -32.64
CA SER A 15 25.78 -16.01 -33.18
C SER A 15 24.83 -15.88 -34.36
N GLY A 16 23.59 -15.51 -34.06
CA GLY A 16 22.58 -15.32 -35.09
C GLY A 16 21.27 -14.89 -34.48
N LYS A 17 21.07 -13.58 -34.36
CA LYS A 17 19.74 -12.99 -34.15
C LYS A 17 18.87 -13.32 -35.36
N ARG A 18 18.33 -14.55 -35.45
CA ARG A 18 17.21 -14.84 -36.35
C ARG A 18 16.04 -13.98 -35.89
N LYS A 19 15.81 -12.87 -36.60
CA LYS A 19 14.57 -12.11 -36.49
C LYS A 19 13.46 -13.08 -36.89
N ASN A 20 12.61 -13.47 -35.94
CA ASN A 20 11.41 -14.26 -36.23
C ASN A 20 10.67 -13.62 -37.42
N PRO A 21 10.27 -14.42 -38.44
CA PRO A 21 9.54 -13.90 -39.58
C PRO A 21 8.29 -13.16 -39.09
N ARG A 22 8.13 -11.91 -39.53
CA ARG A 22 6.97 -11.08 -39.19
C ARG A 22 5.74 -11.67 -39.88
N THR A 23 5.02 -12.52 -39.18
CA THR A 23 3.69 -12.97 -39.61
C THR A 23 2.80 -11.73 -39.78
N LYS A 24 2.18 -11.57 -40.96
CA LYS A 24 1.19 -10.51 -41.21
C LYS A 24 0.12 -10.60 -40.11
N THR A 25 -0.14 -9.49 -39.43
CA THR A 25 -1.11 -9.47 -38.33
C THR A 25 -2.51 -9.78 -38.89
N PRO A 26 -3.20 -10.84 -38.40
CA PRO A 26 -4.56 -11.17 -38.83
C PRO A 26 -5.52 -10.00 -38.62
N PHE A 27 -6.68 -9.99 -39.28
CA PHE A 27 -7.75 -8.99 -39.09
C PHE A 27 -8.10 -8.78 -37.61
N ALA A 28 -8.16 -9.87 -36.83
CA ALA A 28 -8.32 -9.83 -35.38
C ALA A 28 -7.22 -9.00 -34.67
N GLY A 29 -5.97 -9.09 -35.11
CA GLY A 29 -4.87 -8.28 -34.58
C GLY A 29 -4.99 -6.78 -34.89
N ARG A 30 -5.65 -6.42 -35.99
CA ARG A 30 -5.91 -5.02 -36.37
C ARG A 30 -7.06 -4.44 -35.53
N VAL A 31 -8.16 -5.17 -35.38
CA VAL A 31 -9.29 -4.82 -34.49
C VAL A 31 -8.82 -4.63 -33.05
N THR A 32 -8.03 -5.57 -32.56
CA THR A 32 -7.38 -5.51 -31.25
C THR A 32 -6.51 -4.27 -31.05
N GLN A 33 -5.72 -3.90 -32.06
CA GLN A 33 -4.86 -2.73 -31.98
C GLN A 33 -5.67 -1.44 -32.00
N THR A 34 -6.72 -1.36 -32.82
CA THR A 34 -7.67 -0.25 -32.84
C THR A 34 -8.34 -0.10 -31.49
N PHE A 35 -8.93 -1.16 -30.94
CA PHE A 35 -9.62 -1.17 -29.64
C PHE A 35 -8.77 -0.56 -28.52
N VAL A 36 -7.44 -0.67 -28.60
CA VAL A 36 -6.56 -0.11 -27.57
C VAL A 36 -6.06 1.25 -27.85
N TYR A 37 -5.85 1.62 -29.09
CA TYR A 37 -5.75 3.04 -29.34
C TYR A 37 -7.03 3.75 -28.87
N THR A 38 -8.21 3.16 -29.06
CA THR A 38 -9.46 3.72 -28.54
C THR A 38 -9.50 3.70 -27.01
N PHE A 39 -9.24 2.58 -26.34
CA PHE A 39 -9.32 2.51 -24.87
C PHE A 39 -8.24 3.35 -24.17
N THR A 40 -7.00 3.30 -24.67
CA THR A 40 -5.91 4.16 -24.17
C THR A 40 -6.23 5.62 -24.41
N ALA A 41 -6.81 5.96 -25.58
CA ALA A 41 -7.28 7.31 -25.84
C ALA A 41 -8.39 7.68 -24.88
N VAL A 42 -9.39 6.84 -24.61
CA VAL A 42 -10.48 7.13 -23.67
C VAL A 42 -9.95 7.42 -22.26
N VAL A 43 -9.07 6.57 -21.73
CA VAL A 43 -8.48 6.79 -20.40
C VAL A 43 -7.63 8.06 -20.36
N ALA A 44 -6.82 8.30 -21.40
CA ALA A 44 -6.02 9.52 -21.51
C ALA A 44 -6.90 10.78 -21.69
N ILE A 45 -7.99 10.68 -22.43
CA ILE A 45 -8.98 11.74 -22.64
C ILE A 45 -9.69 12.04 -21.32
N ILE A 46 -10.12 11.03 -20.55
CA ILE A 46 -10.72 11.26 -19.22
C ILE A 46 -9.75 12.01 -18.31
N LEU A 47 -8.47 11.61 -18.28
CA LEU A 47 -7.42 12.32 -17.54
C LEU A 47 -7.22 13.75 -18.03
N LEU A 48 -7.15 13.97 -19.35
CA LEU A 48 -6.99 15.29 -19.95
C LEU A 48 -8.20 16.19 -19.70
N ILE A 49 -9.42 15.65 -19.77
CA ILE A 49 -10.65 16.36 -19.42
C ILE A 49 -10.63 16.71 -17.95
N LEU A 50 -10.24 15.79 -17.07
CA LEU A 50 -10.15 16.04 -15.63
C LEU A 50 -9.18 17.19 -15.32
N VAL A 51 -7.95 17.08 -15.80
CA VAL A 51 -6.92 18.10 -15.54
C VAL A 51 -7.27 19.41 -16.23
N GLY A 52 -7.74 19.34 -17.48
CA GLY A 52 -8.15 20.51 -18.26
C GLY A 52 -9.32 21.24 -17.63
N PHE A 53 -10.35 20.53 -17.17
CA PHE A 53 -11.51 21.13 -16.53
C PHE A 53 -11.14 21.81 -15.21
N VAL A 54 -10.38 21.12 -14.36
CA VAL A 54 -9.91 21.69 -13.09
C VAL A 54 -9.03 22.91 -13.34
N ALA A 55 -8.15 22.87 -14.36
CA ALA A 55 -7.33 24.00 -14.76
C ALA A 55 -8.18 25.20 -15.26
N LEU A 56 -9.18 24.95 -16.11
CA LEU A 56 -10.10 25.97 -16.61
C LEU A 56 -10.86 26.64 -15.46
N LYS A 57 -11.40 25.87 -14.51
CA LYS A 57 -12.06 26.42 -13.32
C LYS A 57 -11.10 27.21 -12.44
N SER A 58 -9.87 26.72 -12.24
CA SER A 58 -8.85 27.43 -11.45
C SER A 58 -8.39 28.75 -12.08
N SER A 59 -8.48 28.90 -13.41
CA SER A 59 -8.01 30.10 -14.12
C SER A 59 -8.69 31.39 -13.66
N LYS A 60 -9.98 31.32 -13.27
CA LYS A 60 -10.74 32.46 -12.74
C LYS A 60 -10.14 33.05 -11.47
N LEU A 61 -9.51 32.22 -10.63
CA LEU A 61 -8.79 32.71 -9.45
C LEU A 61 -7.57 33.54 -9.87
N PHE A 62 -6.79 33.02 -10.83
CA PHE A 62 -5.52 33.62 -11.22
C PHE A 62 -5.65 34.91 -12.05
N GLN A 63 -6.87 35.25 -12.47
CA GLN A 63 -7.18 36.58 -12.99
C GLN A 63 -7.19 37.64 -11.88
N ASN A 64 -7.52 37.26 -10.65
CA ASN A 64 -7.70 38.16 -9.51
C ASN A 64 -6.59 38.04 -8.46
N THR A 65 -5.87 36.92 -8.43
CA THR A 65 -4.80 36.64 -7.46
C THR A 65 -3.56 36.12 -8.17
N ASN A 66 -2.39 36.64 -7.83
CA ASN A 66 -1.14 36.20 -8.43
C ASN A 66 -0.81 34.75 -8.01
N PHE A 67 -0.31 33.91 -8.93
CA PHE A 67 -0.07 32.48 -8.66
C PHE A 67 0.90 32.25 -7.50
N TRP A 68 1.97 33.05 -7.44
CA TRP A 68 2.96 32.95 -6.36
C TRP A 68 2.41 33.40 -5.02
N ASP A 69 1.53 34.40 -5.03
CA ASP A 69 0.83 34.86 -3.84
C ASP A 69 -0.12 33.78 -3.31
N PHE A 70 -0.83 33.09 -4.20
CA PHE A 70 -1.68 31.96 -3.84
C PHE A 70 -0.87 30.86 -3.16
N ILE A 71 0.29 30.46 -3.71
CA ILE A 71 1.10 29.37 -3.17
C ILE A 71 1.85 29.74 -1.88
N PHE A 72 2.45 30.92 -1.81
CA PHE A 72 3.38 31.25 -0.73
C PHE A 72 2.78 32.12 0.38
N LYS A 73 1.70 32.87 0.16
CA LYS A 73 1.04 33.61 1.25
C LYS A 73 0.35 32.63 2.21
N GLY A 74 0.44 32.95 3.49
CA GLY A 74 0.01 32.06 4.57
C GLY A 74 -1.41 32.26 5.09
N LYS A 75 -2.17 33.24 4.57
CA LYS A 75 -3.52 33.55 5.07
C LYS A 75 -4.58 32.96 4.14
N TRP A 76 -5.34 31.99 4.65
CA TRP A 76 -6.55 31.46 4.01
C TRP A 76 -7.78 32.04 4.70
N ASP A 77 -8.47 32.94 4.01
CA ASP A 77 -9.63 33.66 4.52
C ASP A 77 -10.63 33.90 3.36
N PRO A 78 -11.48 32.90 3.07
CA PRO A 78 -12.44 32.96 1.97
C PRO A 78 -13.48 34.07 2.11
N GLU A 79 -13.81 34.49 3.34
CA GLU A 79 -14.82 35.52 3.59
C GLU A 79 -14.35 36.88 3.07
N ASN A 80 -13.05 37.16 3.17
CA ASN A 80 -12.43 38.38 2.66
C ASN A 80 -11.80 38.21 1.27
N ASN A 81 -12.10 37.12 0.55
CA ASN A 81 -11.49 36.76 -0.75
C ASN A 81 -9.94 36.67 -0.73
N ILE A 82 -9.34 36.27 0.40
CA ILE A 82 -7.90 36.10 0.53
C ILE A 82 -7.56 34.60 0.47
N PHE A 83 -6.87 34.19 -0.60
CA PHE A 83 -6.62 32.78 -0.89
C PHE A 83 -5.12 32.42 -0.84
N GLY A 84 -4.50 32.45 0.34
CA GLY A 84 -3.12 31.97 0.54
C GLY A 84 -3.06 30.55 1.09
N ILE A 85 -2.47 29.61 0.35
CA ILE A 85 -2.40 28.18 0.74
C ILE A 85 -1.06 27.77 1.34
N GLY A 86 -0.10 28.68 1.49
CA GLY A 86 1.28 28.36 1.93
C GLY A 86 1.32 27.67 3.29
N THR A 87 0.54 28.16 4.26
CA THR A 87 0.43 27.55 5.60
C THR A 87 -0.20 26.16 5.53
N ILE A 88 -1.21 25.96 4.67
CA ILE A 88 -1.90 24.67 4.49
C ILE A 88 -0.96 23.64 3.82
N ILE A 89 -0.13 24.07 2.87
CA ILE A 89 0.92 23.23 2.28
C ILE A 89 1.91 22.79 3.37
N LEU A 90 2.37 23.73 4.20
CA LEU A 90 3.31 23.44 5.29
C LEU A 90 2.71 22.45 6.30
N MET A 91 1.45 22.65 6.71
CA MET A 91 0.67 21.71 7.54
C MET A 91 0.58 20.33 6.93
N THR A 92 0.25 20.25 5.63
CA THR A 92 0.17 18.98 4.91
C THR A 92 1.52 18.28 4.92
N ILE A 93 2.62 18.97 4.59
CA ILE A 93 3.96 18.38 4.60
C ILE A 93 4.36 17.90 5.99
N MET A 94 4.10 18.68 7.05
CA MET A 94 4.43 18.28 8.42
C MET A 94 3.66 17.04 8.87
N LEU A 95 2.37 16.94 8.53
CA LEU A 95 1.58 15.74 8.76
C LEU A 95 2.23 14.51 8.10
N LEU A 96 2.63 14.65 6.83
CA LEU A 96 3.29 13.57 6.10
C LEU A 96 4.61 13.17 6.76
N LEU A 97 5.42 14.13 7.19
CA LEU A 97 6.69 13.86 7.87
C LEU A 97 6.49 13.11 9.19
N VAL A 98 5.54 13.57 10.02
CA VAL A 98 5.20 12.88 11.28
C VAL A 98 4.74 11.46 10.99
N ALA A 99 3.83 11.25 10.03
CA ALA A 99 3.37 9.92 9.64
C ALA A 99 4.51 9.01 9.17
N MET A 100 5.46 9.54 8.39
CA MET A 100 6.63 8.78 7.91
C MET A 100 7.57 8.33 9.02
N VAL A 101 7.80 9.18 10.02
CA VAL A 101 8.67 8.88 11.17
C VAL A 101 8.19 7.63 11.90
N PHE A 102 6.87 7.42 12.01
CA PHE A 102 6.29 6.21 12.60
C PHE A 102 6.16 5.06 11.59
N ALA A 103 5.58 5.31 10.41
CA ALA A 103 5.22 4.26 9.46
C ALA A 103 6.43 3.52 8.88
N ILE A 104 7.53 4.23 8.54
CA ILE A 104 8.67 3.65 7.83
C ILE A 104 9.41 2.62 8.70
N PRO A 105 9.83 2.92 9.94
CA PRO A 105 10.50 1.94 10.79
C PRO A 105 9.61 0.72 11.04
N ILE A 106 8.34 0.94 11.41
CA ILE A 106 7.38 -0.13 11.72
C ILE A 106 7.22 -1.04 10.51
N THR A 107 7.07 -0.48 9.31
CA THR A 107 6.93 -1.25 8.05
C THR A 107 8.17 -2.09 7.77
N ILE A 108 9.37 -1.49 7.81
CA ILE A 108 10.60 -2.19 7.44
C ILE A 108 10.85 -3.35 8.42
N PHE A 109 10.73 -3.10 9.72
CA PHE A 109 10.99 -4.11 10.73
C PHE A 109 9.92 -5.21 10.74
N SER A 110 8.63 -4.87 10.65
CA SER A 110 7.56 -5.87 10.59
C SER A 110 7.68 -6.74 9.34
N THR A 111 7.95 -6.14 8.17
CA THR A 111 8.12 -6.89 6.92
C THR A 111 9.24 -7.91 7.01
N LEU A 112 10.43 -7.49 7.46
CA LEU A 112 11.59 -8.37 7.58
C LEU A 112 11.35 -9.49 8.60
N PHE A 113 10.65 -9.19 9.69
CA PHE A 113 10.25 -10.19 10.67
C PHE A 113 9.31 -11.23 10.07
N ILE A 114 8.24 -10.76 9.42
CA ILE A 114 7.24 -11.62 8.80
C ILE A 114 7.91 -12.51 7.76
N SER A 115 8.68 -11.94 6.83
CA SER A 115 9.24 -12.70 5.71
C SER A 115 10.34 -13.69 6.11
N GLU A 116 11.24 -13.31 7.02
CA GLU A 116 12.45 -14.09 7.33
C GLU A 116 12.35 -14.93 8.61
N TYR A 117 11.56 -14.53 9.60
CA TYR A 117 11.54 -15.18 10.92
C TYR A 117 10.30 -16.02 11.17
N LEU A 118 9.14 -15.63 10.63
CA LEU A 118 7.92 -16.43 10.77
C LEU A 118 7.93 -17.62 9.80
N SER A 119 7.36 -18.75 10.25
CA SER A 119 7.10 -19.89 9.36
C SER A 119 6.00 -19.53 8.34
N LYS A 120 5.94 -20.24 7.21
CA LYS A 120 4.95 -19.96 6.14
C LYS A 120 3.48 -19.96 6.65
N LYS A 121 3.15 -20.74 7.68
CA LYS A 121 1.83 -20.71 8.34
C LYS A 121 1.59 -19.38 9.06
N TYR A 122 2.52 -18.96 9.92
CA TYR A 122 2.40 -17.71 10.67
C TYR A 122 2.50 -16.46 9.78
N GLN A 123 3.26 -16.53 8.68
CA GLN A 123 3.26 -15.50 7.65
C GLN A 123 1.85 -15.24 7.11
N LYS A 124 1.12 -16.30 6.74
CA LYS A 124 -0.26 -16.17 6.27
C LYS A 124 -1.17 -15.55 7.33
N ILE A 125 -1.05 -15.98 8.59
CA ILE A 125 -1.87 -15.45 9.70
C ILE A 125 -1.59 -13.95 9.90
N VAL A 126 -0.33 -13.56 10.09
CA VAL A 126 0.02 -12.15 10.33
C VAL A 126 -0.34 -11.28 9.13
N MET A 127 -0.08 -11.75 7.90
CA MET A 127 -0.50 -11.03 6.70
C MET A 127 -2.03 -10.92 6.57
N THR A 128 -2.79 -11.88 7.10
CA THR A 128 -4.25 -11.77 7.16
C THR A 128 -4.66 -10.65 8.12
N ILE A 129 -4.06 -10.58 9.31
CA ILE A 129 -4.31 -9.49 10.28
C ILE A 129 -3.96 -8.13 9.67
N VAL A 130 -2.79 -8.02 9.03
CA VAL A 130 -2.38 -6.78 8.35
C VAL A 130 -3.39 -6.41 7.25
N LYS A 131 -3.91 -7.37 6.49
CA LYS A 131 -4.95 -7.14 5.48
C LYS A 131 -6.30 -6.74 6.08
N LEU A 132 -6.65 -7.23 7.28
CA LEU A 132 -7.85 -6.78 7.99
C LEU A 132 -7.75 -5.29 8.32
N LEU A 133 -6.59 -4.82 8.77
CA LEU A 133 -6.35 -3.40 9.03
C LEU A 133 -6.50 -2.56 7.75
N ALA A 134 -6.07 -3.06 6.59
CA ALA A 134 -6.27 -2.39 5.30
C ALA A 134 -7.75 -2.32 4.85
N GLY A 135 -8.58 -3.23 5.36
CA GLY A 135 -10.01 -3.32 5.03
C GLY A 135 -10.90 -2.41 5.85
N ILE A 136 -10.36 -1.73 6.88
CA ILE A 136 -11.12 -0.79 7.69
C ILE A 136 -11.30 0.53 6.89
N PRO A 137 -12.52 1.01 6.70
CA PRO A 137 -12.78 2.30 6.06
C PRO A 137 -12.11 3.47 6.79
N SER A 138 -11.67 4.49 6.06
CA SER A 138 -10.89 5.58 6.66
C SER A 138 -11.69 6.46 7.63
N VAL A 139 -13.01 6.61 7.40
CA VAL A 139 -13.90 7.32 8.32
C VAL A 139 -14.00 6.60 9.68
N VAL A 140 -14.01 5.26 9.66
CA VAL A 140 -14.04 4.45 10.89
C VAL A 140 -12.74 4.63 11.69
N PHE A 141 -11.60 4.68 10.99
CA PHE A 141 -10.33 5.07 11.61
C PHE A 141 -10.37 6.49 12.17
N GLY A 142 -10.96 7.46 11.46
CA GLY A 142 -11.10 8.83 11.94
C GLY A 142 -11.88 8.90 13.25
N LEU A 143 -13.03 8.21 13.31
CA LEU A 143 -13.87 8.15 14.51
C LEU A 143 -13.12 7.50 15.67
N PHE A 144 -12.50 6.34 15.41
CA PHE A 144 -11.67 5.64 16.39
C PHE A 144 -10.52 6.51 16.91
N ALA A 145 -9.80 7.16 16.01
CA ALA A 145 -8.62 7.95 16.33
C ALA A 145 -8.96 9.17 17.18
N ARG A 146 -10.01 9.93 16.84
CA ARG A 146 -10.46 11.06 17.66
C ARG A 146 -10.75 10.63 19.10
N GLU A 147 -11.51 9.56 19.28
CA GLU A 147 -11.98 9.15 20.61
C GLU A 147 -10.97 8.37 21.45
N HIS A 148 -10.03 7.66 20.81
CA HIS A 148 -9.08 6.80 21.53
C HIS A 148 -7.66 7.35 21.47
N VAL A 149 -7.18 7.66 20.26
CA VAL A 149 -5.83 8.21 20.07
C VAL A 149 -5.79 9.67 20.55
N GLY A 150 -6.82 10.45 20.24
CA GLY A 150 -7.01 11.82 20.72
C GLY A 150 -7.10 11.89 22.24
N ALA A 151 -7.95 11.05 22.84
CA ALA A 151 -8.06 10.96 24.29
C ALA A 151 -6.71 10.58 24.95
N LEU A 152 -5.95 9.65 24.36
CA LEU A 152 -4.61 9.29 24.85
C LEU A 152 -3.66 10.49 24.83
N PHE A 153 -3.64 11.28 23.76
CA PHE A 153 -2.79 12.48 23.70
C PHE A 153 -3.30 13.61 24.59
N ARG A 154 -4.61 13.71 24.80
CA ARG A 154 -5.20 14.65 25.78
C ARG A 154 -4.74 14.33 27.20
N LEU A 155 -4.66 13.05 27.56
CA LEU A 155 -4.06 12.61 28.84
C LEU A 155 -2.57 12.97 28.94
N MET A 156 -1.87 13.09 27.81
CA MET A 156 -0.47 13.53 27.73
C MET A 156 -0.30 15.06 27.68
N GLY A 157 -1.40 15.83 27.81
CA GLY A 157 -1.37 17.30 27.83
C GLY A 157 -1.74 17.99 26.52
N ALA A 158 -2.30 17.27 25.53
CA ALA A 158 -2.82 17.91 24.31
C ALA A 158 -4.09 18.75 24.61
N PRO A 159 -4.27 19.91 23.96
CA PRO A 159 -5.39 20.81 24.22
C PRO A 159 -6.72 20.26 23.69
N SER A 160 -6.69 19.42 22.64
CA SER A 160 -7.87 18.84 22.01
C SER A 160 -7.62 17.40 21.56
N ASN A 161 -8.71 16.68 21.26
CA ASN A 161 -8.67 15.30 20.77
C ASN A 161 -8.29 15.21 19.27
N ASP A 162 -8.15 16.35 18.60
CA ASP A 162 -7.95 16.50 17.18
C ASP A 162 -6.79 17.46 16.89
N ASN A 163 -5.64 16.87 16.55
CA ASN A 163 -4.38 17.59 16.40
C ASN A 163 -3.42 16.87 15.44
N LEU A 164 -2.28 17.52 15.13
CA LEU A 164 -1.24 17.00 14.23
C LEU A 164 -0.74 15.61 14.63
N MET A 165 -0.53 15.32 15.92
CA MET A 165 -0.02 14.02 16.36
C MET A 165 -1.07 12.91 16.20
N VAL A 166 -2.33 13.19 16.53
CA VAL A 166 -3.45 12.25 16.31
C VAL A 166 -3.57 11.93 14.83
N ALA A 167 -3.58 12.97 13.98
CA ALA A 167 -3.62 12.79 12.53
C ALA A 167 -2.40 12.02 12.02
N GLY A 168 -1.19 12.40 12.41
CA GLY A 168 0.06 11.79 11.95
C GLY A 168 0.18 10.32 12.32
N LEU A 169 -0.14 9.96 13.58
CA LEU A 169 -0.12 8.58 14.03
C LEU A 169 -1.18 7.74 13.32
N THR A 170 -2.40 8.27 13.17
CA THR A 170 -3.49 7.57 12.50
C THR A 170 -3.16 7.32 11.03
N MET A 171 -2.65 8.34 10.33
CA MET A 171 -2.21 8.21 8.94
C MET A 171 -1.06 7.19 8.79
N ALA A 172 -0.15 7.12 9.76
CA ALA A 172 0.89 6.09 9.77
C ALA A 172 0.30 4.67 9.81
N PHE A 173 -0.66 4.42 10.70
CA PHE A 173 -1.33 3.11 10.82
C PHE A 173 -2.21 2.74 9.64
N MET A 174 -2.81 3.73 8.96
CA MET A 174 -3.50 3.50 7.69
C MET A 174 -2.54 3.10 6.56
N ALA A 175 -1.34 3.68 6.53
CA ALA A 175 -0.35 3.41 5.49
C ALA A 175 0.35 2.07 5.64
N ILE A 176 0.61 1.66 6.89
CA ILE A 176 1.37 0.45 7.25
C ILE A 176 0.89 -0.80 6.50
N PRO A 177 -0.42 -1.16 6.44
CA PRO A 177 -0.87 -2.36 5.75
C PRO A 177 -0.46 -2.45 4.29
N THR A 178 -0.60 -1.34 3.57
CA THR A 178 -0.23 -1.22 2.16
C THR A 178 1.29 -1.35 2.02
N MET A 179 2.04 -0.62 2.84
CA MET A 179 3.50 -0.64 2.81
C MET A 179 4.07 -2.03 3.18
N VAL A 180 3.52 -2.71 4.19
CA VAL A 180 3.95 -4.04 4.63
C VAL A 180 3.62 -5.10 3.58
N SER A 181 2.44 -5.07 2.98
CA SER A 181 2.05 -6.02 1.93
C SER A 181 2.95 -5.94 0.71
N LEU A 182 3.20 -4.72 0.21
CA LEU A 182 4.08 -4.50 -0.94
C LEU A 182 5.56 -4.79 -0.60
N SER A 183 6.01 -4.42 0.60
CA SER A 183 7.38 -4.72 1.06
C SER A 183 7.60 -6.22 1.29
N TYR A 184 6.58 -6.96 1.74
CA TYR A 184 6.66 -8.42 1.91
C TYR A 184 6.89 -9.10 0.56
N ASN A 185 6.15 -8.71 -0.47
CA ASN A 185 6.34 -9.23 -1.83
C ASN A 185 7.73 -8.86 -2.37
N ALA A 186 8.21 -7.65 -2.07
CA ALA A 186 9.56 -7.22 -2.44
C ALA A 186 10.66 -8.10 -1.82
N VAL A 187 10.53 -8.48 -0.55
CA VAL A 187 11.49 -9.33 0.15
C VAL A 187 11.41 -10.79 -0.31
N GLN A 188 10.21 -11.32 -0.56
CA GLN A 188 10.03 -12.67 -1.11
C GLN A 188 10.58 -12.81 -2.53
N ALA A 189 10.62 -11.72 -3.31
CA ALA A 189 11.20 -11.72 -4.65
C ALA A 189 12.74 -11.79 -4.66
N VAL A 190 13.41 -11.76 -3.50
CA VAL A 190 14.87 -11.90 -3.41
C VAL A 190 15.25 -13.38 -3.61
N PRO A 191 16.15 -13.70 -4.57
CA PRO A 191 16.56 -15.08 -4.84
C PRO A 191 17.13 -15.80 -3.62
N GLU A 192 16.72 -17.05 -3.42
CA GLU A 192 17.16 -17.88 -2.28
C GLU A 192 18.68 -18.11 -2.24
N GLY A 193 19.34 -18.10 -3.40
CA GLY A 193 20.80 -18.20 -3.50
C GLY A 193 21.56 -17.14 -2.70
N TYR A 194 20.99 -15.92 -2.54
CA TYR A 194 21.61 -14.90 -1.69
C TYR A 194 21.53 -15.24 -0.19
N ARG A 195 20.46 -15.93 0.24
CA ARG A 195 20.32 -16.38 1.63
C ARG A 195 21.27 -17.54 1.91
N PHE A 196 21.23 -18.57 1.08
CA PHE A 196 22.07 -19.76 1.26
C PHE A 196 23.56 -19.45 1.11
N GLY A 197 23.95 -18.63 0.13
CA GLY A 197 25.35 -18.22 -0.04
C GLY A 197 25.88 -17.44 1.16
N SER A 198 25.08 -16.56 1.76
CA SER A 198 25.48 -15.84 2.96
C SER A 198 25.62 -16.75 4.18
N LEU A 199 24.66 -17.65 4.39
CA LEU A 199 24.64 -18.54 5.56
C LEU A 199 25.78 -19.57 5.46
N GLY A 200 26.08 -20.06 4.25
CA GLY A 200 27.20 -20.96 3.98
C GLY A 200 28.56 -20.34 4.30
N LEU A 201 28.69 -19.01 4.22
CA LEU A 201 29.88 -18.26 4.65
C LEU A 201 29.94 -18.02 6.18
N GLY A 202 29.06 -18.62 6.97
CA GLY A 202 29.02 -18.48 8.43
C GLY A 202 28.48 -17.13 8.94
N ILE A 203 27.78 -16.38 8.09
CA ILE A 203 27.11 -15.13 8.49
C ILE A 203 25.82 -15.49 9.26
N SER A 204 25.49 -14.73 10.32
CA SER A 204 24.27 -15.00 11.09
C SER A 204 23.03 -14.56 10.33
N LYS A 205 21.90 -15.22 10.57
CA LYS A 205 20.62 -14.97 9.89
C LYS A 205 20.21 -13.49 9.94
N GLU A 206 20.37 -12.83 11.07
CA GLU A 206 20.05 -11.40 11.22
C GLU A 206 20.92 -10.55 10.31
N LYS A 207 22.23 -10.83 10.28
CA LYS A 207 23.15 -10.08 9.44
C LYS A 207 22.91 -10.34 7.95
N THR A 208 22.53 -11.57 7.58
CA THR A 208 22.07 -11.92 6.22
C THR A 208 20.82 -11.11 5.85
N THR A 209 19.82 -11.08 6.73
CA THR A 209 18.58 -10.31 6.52
C THR A 209 18.86 -8.82 6.32
N PHE A 210 19.59 -8.17 7.22
CA PHE A 210 19.78 -6.72 7.18
C PHE A 210 20.84 -6.23 6.18
N SER A 211 21.86 -7.05 5.90
CA SER A 211 22.99 -6.64 5.04
C SER A 211 22.83 -7.08 3.60
N ILE A 212 22.09 -8.16 3.34
CA ILE A 212 21.97 -8.77 2.01
C ILE A 212 20.52 -8.70 1.54
N VAL A 213 19.58 -9.33 2.25
CA VAL A 213 18.18 -9.41 1.81
C VAL A 213 17.56 -8.02 1.73
N ARG A 214 17.60 -7.24 2.82
CA ARG A 214 17.10 -5.86 2.88
C ARG A 214 17.75 -4.98 1.82
N LYS A 215 19.08 -5.11 1.63
CA LYS A 215 19.82 -4.30 0.64
C LYS A 215 19.43 -4.65 -0.79
N SER A 216 19.16 -5.93 -1.07
CA SER A 216 18.72 -6.39 -2.39
C SER A 216 17.26 -5.98 -2.69
N ALA A 217 16.40 -6.03 -1.68
CA ALA A 217 14.99 -5.61 -1.78
C ALA A 217 14.77 -4.09 -1.66
N TRP A 218 15.79 -3.32 -1.26
CA TRP A 218 15.66 -1.92 -0.84
C TRP A 218 14.92 -1.03 -1.83
N ALA A 219 15.21 -1.15 -3.12
CA ALA A 219 14.56 -0.36 -4.17
C ALA A 219 13.03 -0.60 -4.23
N LYS A 220 12.63 -1.86 -4.12
CA LYS A 220 11.22 -2.26 -4.11
C LYS A 220 10.54 -1.90 -2.79
N ILE A 221 11.26 -1.96 -1.67
CA ILE A 221 10.77 -1.50 -0.35
C ILE A 221 10.54 0.02 -0.38
N ILE A 222 11.46 0.82 -0.95
CA ILE A 222 11.26 2.26 -1.13
C ILE A 222 10.03 2.52 -2.00
N SER A 223 9.91 1.82 -3.13
CA SER A 223 8.72 1.95 -4.00
C SER A 223 7.43 1.63 -3.25
N ALA A 224 7.42 0.60 -2.40
CA ALA A 224 6.29 0.23 -1.56
C ALA A 224 5.94 1.30 -0.52
N ILE A 225 6.95 1.90 0.11
CA ILE A 225 6.79 2.99 1.08
C ILE A 225 6.20 4.23 0.40
N ILE A 226 6.78 4.68 -0.71
CA ILE A 226 6.29 5.89 -1.40
C ILE A 226 4.88 5.65 -1.93
N MET A 227 4.58 4.46 -2.45
CA MET A 227 3.24 4.10 -2.92
C MET A 227 2.22 4.10 -1.77
N GLY A 228 2.56 3.55 -0.60
CA GLY A 228 1.71 3.66 0.59
C GLY A 228 1.52 5.11 1.04
N MET A 229 2.55 5.95 0.90
CA MET A 229 2.48 7.36 1.25
C MET A 229 1.63 8.18 0.28
N SER A 230 1.67 7.88 -1.01
CA SER A 230 0.88 8.59 -2.02
C SER A 230 -0.63 8.57 -1.70
N ARG A 231 -1.11 7.48 -1.09
CA ARG A 231 -2.49 7.36 -0.60
C ARG A 231 -2.77 8.29 0.59
N VAL A 232 -1.83 8.40 1.53
CA VAL A 232 -1.94 9.24 2.73
C VAL A 232 -2.09 10.73 2.38
N ILE A 233 -1.41 11.19 1.33
CA ILE A 233 -1.47 12.58 0.86
C ILE A 233 -2.90 12.97 0.45
N GLY A 234 -3.63 12.02 -0.12
CA GLY A 234 -5.00 12.22 -0.61
C GLY A 234 -6.10 11.82 0.36
N GLU A 235 -5.75 11.37 1.57
CA GLU A 235 -6.74 10.93 2.54
C GLU A 235 -7.49 12.14 3.09
N THR A 236 -8.81 12.17 2.93
CA THR A 236 -9.59 13.39 3.19
C THR A 236 -10.50 13.23 4.39
N MET A 237 -11.35 12.20 4.38
CA MET A 237 -12.44 12.08 5.35
C MET A 237 -11.94 11.75 6.77
N ALA A 238 -10.90 10.93 6.90
CA ALA A 238 -10.28 10.69 8.20
C ALA A 238 -9.66 11.95 8.79
N ILE A 239 -8.95 12.73 7.95
CA ILE A 239 -8.24 13.95 8.37
C ILE A 239 -9.24 15.02 8.83
N MET A 240 -10.34 15.21 8.10
CA MET A 240 -11.40 16.14 8.48
C MET A 240 -11.98 15.87 9.87
N MET A 241 -11.85 14.64 10.40
CA MET A 241 -12.37 14.28 11.71
C MET A 241 -11.36 14.45 12.86
N ILE A 242 -10.05 14.43 12.55
CA ILE A 242 -8.99 14.24 13.56
C ILE A 242 -7.90 15.31 13.55
N ALA A 243 -7.90 16.21 12.57
CA ALA A 243 -6.84 17.21 12.42
C ALA A 243 -7.13 18.54 13.13
N GLY A 244 -8.36 18.76 13.59
CA GLY A 244 -8.81 20.01 14.23
C GLY A 244 -9.13 21.14 13.25
N ASN A 245 -8.75 20.98 11.98
CA ASN A 245 -9.16 21.82 10.85
C ASN A 245 -8.88 23.32 11.01
N SER A 246 -7.88 23.76 11.77
CA SER A 246 -7.49 25.18 11.82
C SER A 246 -6.66 25.59 10.60
N THR A 247 -6.93 26.77 10.04
CA THR A 247 -6.12 27.42 8.98
C THR A 247 -5.00 28.30 9.55
N GLY A 248 -5.00 28.54 10.87
CA GLY A 248 -4.21 29.59 11.52
C GLY A 248 -2.71 29.34 11.68
N GLY A 249 -2.19 28.19 11.27
CA GLY A 249 -0.78 27.85 11.48
C GLY A 249 -0.55 26.84 12.60
N PHE A 250 0.73 26.56 12.86
CA PHE A 250 1.14 25.76 14.01
C PHE A 250 1.17 26.64 15.26
N ASN A 251 0.74 26.09 16.39
CA ASN A 251 0.93 26.77 17.66
C ASN A 251 2.42 26.71 18.05
N THR A 252 3.09 27.85 18.11
CA THR A 252 4.51 27.97 18.50
C THR A 252 4.72 28.52 19.91
N THR A 253 3.64 28.81 20.67
CA THR A 253 3.76 29.43 22.00
C THR A 253 4.32 28.46 23.04
N ASP A 254 3.93 27.19 22.98
CA ASP A 254 4.27 26.18 23.99
C ASP A 254 5.43 25.26 23.56
N GLY A 255 6.34 25.78 22.73
CA GLY A 255 7.50 25.05 22.21
C GLY A 255 7.12 23.82 21.37
N ILE A 256 7.91 22.74 21.48
CA ILE A 256 7.73 21.51 20.68
C ILE A 256 6.38 20.85 20.99
N ILE A 257 5.90 20.91 22.23
CA ILE A 257 4.62 20.29 22.62
C ILE A 257 3.46 21.01 21.96
N GLY A 258 3.45 22.35 22.00
CA GLY A 258 2.46 23.17 21.29
C GLY A 258 2.47 22.91 19.78
N PHE A 259 3.67 22.76 19.20
CA PHE A 259 3.82 22.43 17.77
C PHE A 259 3.22 21.06 17.43
N LEU A 260 3.55 20.02 18.21
CA LEU A 260 3.10 18.64 17.96
C LEU A 260 1.59 18.45 18.16
N PHE A 261 0.98 19.23 19.06
CA PHE A 261 -0.46 19.19 19.32
C PHE A 261 -1.25 20.35 18.70
N SER A 262 -0.66 21.01 17.70
CA SER A 262 -1.36 22.03 16.92
C SER A 262 -2.51 21.45 16.11
N SER A 263 -3.58 22.24 15.98
CA SER A 263 -4.66 21.97 15.02
C SER A 263 -4.19 22.35 13.62
N ILE A 264 -4.41 21.46 12.65
CA ILE A 264 -3.93 21.60 11.29
C ILE A 264 -5.08 21.41 10.28
N ARG A 265 -4.90 21.95 9.09
CA ARG A 265 -5.75 21.69 7.93
C ARG A 265 -4.88 21.23 6.77
N THR A 266 -5.31 20.18 6.06
CA THR A 266 -4.62 19.68 4.86
C THR A 266 -5.30 20.17 3.60
N LEU A 267 -4.57 20.19 2.48
CA LEU A 267 -5.12 20.58 1.17
C LEU A 267 -6.39 19.79 0.80
N ALA A 268 -6.38 18.48 1.08
CA ALA A 268 -7.51 17.61 0.80
C ALA A 268 -8.72 17.91 1.73
N ALA A 269 -8.46 18.14 3.03
CA ALA A 269 -9.50 18.52 3.98
C ALA A 269 -10.11 19.90 3.67
N THR A 270 -9.31 20.88 3.23
CA THR A 270 -9.82 22.20 2.80
C THR A 270 -10.83 22.06 1.68
N ILE A 271 -10.54 21.22 0.68
CA ILE A 271 -11.49 20.93 -0.41
C ILE A 271 -12.76 20.27 0.17
N GLY A 272 -12.61 19.22 0.97
CA GLY A 272 -13.76 18.47 1.49
C GLY A 272 -14.70 19.33 2.34
N LEU A 273 -14.16 20.18 3.22
CA LEU A 273 -14.94 21.02 4.11
C LEU A 273 -15.62 22.17 3.37
N GLU A 274 -14.91 22.85 2.46
CA GLU A 274 -15.40 24.12 1.91
C GLU A 274 -16.07 23.98 0.54
N MET A 275 -15.91 22.86 -0.18
CA MET A 275 -16.43 22.73 -1.55
C MET A 275 -17.96 22.74 -1.61
N LEU A 276 -18.65 22.12 -0.64
CA LEU A 276 -20.12 22.14 -0.61
C LEU A 276 -20.69 23.38 0.09
N GLU A 277 -19.86 24.13 0.83
CA GLU A 277 -20.25 25.31 1.62
C GLU A 277 -19.78 26.63 0.98
N ASN A 278 -19.24 26.58 -0.25
CA ASN A 278 -18.65 27.75 -0.88
C ASN A 278 -19.70 28.87 -1.11
N LYS A 279 -19.34 30.11 -0.78
CA LYS A 279 -20.24 31.28 -0.85
C LYS A 279 -20.08 32.11 -2.13
N GLY A 280 -19.30 31.64 -3.12
CA GLY A 280 -19.10 32.38 -4.37
C GLY A 280 -18.14 31.73 -5.37
N GLN A 281 -18.19 32.23 -6.63
CA GLN A 281 -17.40 31.67 -7.74
C GLN A 281 -15.88 31.75 -7.52
N LEU A 282 -15.40 32.79 -6.82
CA LEU A 282 -13.97 33.01 -6.56
C LEU A 282 -13.44 31.99 -5.54
N HIS A 283 -14.23 31.71 -4.49
CA HIS A 283 -13.95 30.67 -3.50
C HIS A 283 -13.99 29.28 -4.13
N GLU A 284 -15.00 28.98 -4.94
CA GLU A 284 -15.09 27.73 -5.71
C GLU A 284 -13.82 27.53 -6.56
N SER A 285 -13.41 28.57 -7.31
CA SER A 285 -12.22 28.56 -8.17
C SER A 285 -10.92 28.37 -7.38
N ALA A 286 -10.83 28.90 -6.16
CA ALA A 286 -9.71 28.67 -5.25
C ALA A 286 -9.59 27.21 -4.82
N LEU A 287 -10.72 26.54 -4.52
CA LEU A 287 -10.74 25.12 -4.17
C LEU A 287 -10.35 24.22 -5.36
N TYR A 288 -10.74 24.58 -6.59
CA TYR A 288 -10.21 23.92 -7.80
C TYR A 288 -8.71 24.10 -7.96
N ALA A 289 -8.17 25.29 -7.65
CA ALA A 289 -6.73 25.54 -7.69
C ALA A 289 -5.97 24.69 -6.66
N ILE A 290 -6.53 24.49 -5.46
CA ILE A 290 -6.00 23.53 -4.47
C ILE A 290 -6.00 22.11 -5.04
N GLY A 291 -7.10 21.69 -5.67
CA GLY A 291 -7.21 20.37 -6.31
C GLY A 291 -6.18 20.15 -7.42
N LEU A 292 -5.95 21.18 -8.26
CA LEU A 292 -4.91 21.16 -9.29
C LEU A 292 -3.51 21.02 -8.69
N PHE A 293 -3.22 21.80 -7.65
CA PHE A 293 -1.94 21.75 -6.94
C PHE A 293 -1.71 20.37 -6.31
N LEU A 294 -2.71 19.80 -5.65
CA LEU A 294 -2.65 18.47 -5.05
C LEU A 294 -2.40 17.38 -6.11
N PHE A 295 -3.07 17.48 -7.27
CA PHE A 295 -2.83 16.59 -8.41
C PHE A 295 -1.38 16.69 -8.92
N ILE A 296 -0.87 17.91 -9.11
CA ILE A 296 0.52 18.15 -9.54
C ILE A 296 1.52 17.59 -8.51
N LEU A 297 1.29 17.84 -7.23
CA LEU A 297 2.13 17.34 -6.15
C LEU A 297 2.24 15.81 -6.19
N VAL A 298 1.10 15.13 -6.34
CA VAL A 298 1.09 13.67 -6.44
C VAL A 298 1.70 13.17 -7.74
N PHE A 299 1.46 13.85 -8.86
CA PHE A 299 2.11 13.54 -10.14
C PHE A 299 3.64 13.59 -10.03
N VAL A 300 4.19 14.64 -9.42
CA VAL A 300 5.64 14.79 -9.20
C VAL A 300 6.20 13.67 -8.31
N ILE A 301 5.47 13.29 -7.26
CA ILE A 301 5.87 12.17 -6.39
C ILE A 301 5.89 10.86 -7.19
N ASN A 302 4.85 10.56 -7.96
CA ASN A 302 4.80 9.34 -8.78
C ASN A 302 5.88 9.32 -9.87
N LEU A 303 6.15 10.46 -10.49
CA LEU A 303 7.24 10.60 -11.46
C LEU A 303 8.60 10.32 -10.80
N SER A 304 8.79 10.79 -9.57
CA SER A 304 9.99 10.51 -8.77
C SER A 304 10.16 9.01 -8.49
N ILE A 305 9.08 8.29 -8.16
CA ILE A 305 9.10 6.82 -7.99
C ILE A 305 9.60 6.14 -9.27
N LEU A 306 9.05 6.55 -10.42
CA LEU A 306 9.40 5.95 -11.71
C LEU A 306 10.89 6.16 -12.03
N ILE A 307 11.39 7.38 -11.81
CA ILE A 307 12.81 7.72 -12.02
C ILE A 307 13.69 6.85 -11.11
N ILE A 308 13.39 6.79 -9.81
CA ILE A 308 14.16 5.99 -8.83
C ILE A 308 14.17 4.51 -9.21
N SER A 309 13.02 3.94 -9.57
CA SER A 309 12.90 2.54 -9.98
C SER A 309 13.71 2.22 -11.24
N ASN A 310 13.74 3.15 -12.20
CA ASN A 310 14.45 2.94 -13.46
C ASN A 310 15.98 3.09 -13.33
N ILE A 311 16.47 3.92 -12.41
CA ILE A 311 17.91 4.10 -12.15
C ILE A 311 18.58 2.78 -11.75
N ASP A 312 17.93 1.96 -10.92
CA ASP A 312 18.50 0.69 -10.48
C ASP A 312 18.57 -0.35 -11.60
N ASN A 313 17.53 -0.42 -12.44
CA ASN A 313 17.54 -1.27 -13.63
C ASN A 313 18.62 -0.81 -14.62
N TRP A 314 18.79 0.50 -14.79
CA TRP A 314 19.83 1.06 -15.65
C TRP A 314 21.24 0.73 -15.14
N LYS A 315 21.50 0.88 -13.83
CA LYS A 315 22.80 0.51 -13.23
C LYS A 315 23.13 -0.97 -13.41
N ARG A 316 22.15 -1.88 -13.22
CA ARG A 316 22.33 -3.33 -13.43
C ARG A 316 22.61 -3.65 -14.90
N ASN A 317 21.80 -3.13 -15.81
CA ASN A 317 21.97 -3.36 -17.25
C ASN A 317 23.28 -2.77 -17.78
N ARG A 318 23.73 -1.63 -17.23
CA ARG A 318 25.01 -1.03 -17.60
C ARG A 318 26.20 -1.87 -17.10
N ARG A 319 26.13 -2.42 -15.88
CA ARG A 319 27.14 -3.36 -15.35
C ARG A 319 27.18 -4.66 -16.14
N ALA A 320 26.02 -5.27 -16.40
CA ALA A 320 25.93 -6.49 -17.20
C ALA A 320 26.49 -6.29 -18.62
N LYS A 321 26.13 -5.18 -19.30
CA LYS A 321 26.70 -4.84 -20.60
C LYS A 321 28.20 -4.54 -20.55
N GLN A 322 28.70 -3.95 -19.47
CA GLN A 322 30.14 -3.73 -19.29
C GLN A 322 30.86 -5.06 -19.08
N GLU A 323 30.30 -5.97 -18.28
CA GLU A 323 30.84 -7.31 -18.06
C GLU A 323 30.82 -8.15 -19.35
N GLU A 324 29.71 -8.18 -20.09
CA GLU A 324 29.63 -8.82 -21.42
C GLU A 324 30.70 -8.28 -22.37
N LYS A 325 30.89 -6.95 -22.42
CA LYS A 325 31.93 -6.33 -23.26
C LYS A 325 33.35 -6.67 -22.80
N MET A 326 33.60 -6.78 -21.50
CA MET A 326 34.94 -7.17 -20.99
C MET A 326 35.24 -8.64 -21.26
N VAL A 327 34.25 -9.53 -21.06
CA VAL A 327 34.36 -10.96 -21.35
C VAL A 327 34.53 -11.20 -22.86
N ALA A 328 33.75 -10.52 -23.71
CA ALA A 328 33.89 -10.57 -25.16
C ALA A 328 35.24 -10.01 -25.67
N ALA A 329 35.87 -9.11 -24.91
CA ALA A 329 37.20 -8.59 -25.20
C ALA A 329 38.35 -9.47 -24.65
N GLY A 330 38.05 -10.69 -24.15
CA GLY A 330 39.04 -11.61 -23.57
C GLY A 330 39.70 -11.10 -22.28
N LYS A 331 39.21 -9.98 -21.71
CA LYS A 331 39.75 -9.37 -20.50
C LYS A 331 39.05 -10.01 -19.30
N THR A 332 39.83 -10.67 -18.44
CA THR A 332 39.34 -11.08 -17.12
C THR A 332 38.80 -9.84 -16.40
N SER A 333 37.54 -9.92 -15.95
CA SER A 333 36.87 -8.81 -15.27
C SER A 333 37.80 -8.22 -14.19
N LYS A 334 37.91 -6.90 -14.12
CA LYS A 334 38.68 -6.19 -13.07
C LYS A 334 38.30 -6.67 -11.66
N ALA A 335 37.09 -7.22 -11.48
CA ALA A 335 36.63 -7.83 -10.24
C ALA A 335 37.42 -9.10 -9.83
N TYR A 336 37.94 -9.87 -10.80
CA TYR A 336 38.80 -11.04 -10.54
C TYR A 336 40.27 -10.67 -10.30
N ARG A 337 40.70 -9.47 -10.72
CA ARG A 337 42.10 -9.04 -10.60
C ARG A 337 42.49 -8.63 -9.17
N ASN A 338 41.51 -8.32 -8.31
CA ASN A 338 41.72 -7.94 -6.91
C ASN A 338 41.44 -9.10 -5.94
N TYR A 339 41.87 -10.33 -6.26
CA TYR A 339 41.98 -11.37 -5.25
C TYR A 339 43.18 -11.06 -4.37
N ARG A 340 42.98 -10.29 -3.29
CA ARG A 340 44.00 -10.21 -2.23
C ARG A 340 44.19 -11.63 -1.69
N LYS A 341 45.34 -12.23 -2.01
CA LYS A 341 45.84 -13.41 -1.29
C LYS A 341 46.17 -12.94 0.12
N TYR A 342 45.25 -13.14 1.05
CA TYR A 342 45.52 -12.95 2.46
C TYR A 342 46.48 -14.05 2.90
N SER A 343 47.50 -13.71 3.69
CA SER A 343 48.32 -14.75 4.32
C SER A 343 47.47 -15.58 5.25
N SER A 344 47.81 -16.85 5.48
CA SER A 344 47.06 -17.75 6.38
C SER A 344 46.88 -17.13 7.77
N TYR A 345 47.89 -16.41 8.26
CA TYR A 345 47.86 -15.65 9.51
C TYR A 345 46.86 -14.48 9.47
N GLU A 346 46.90 -13.65 8.42
CA GLU A 346 45.93 -12.54 8.26
C GLU A 346 44.49 -13.05 8.18
N LEU A 347 44.28 -14.18 7.51
CA LEU A 347 42.97 -14.81 7.38
C LEU A 347 42.47 -15.33 8.72
N ILE A 348 43.33 -16.02 9.49
CA ILE A 348 43.05 -16.50 10.85
C ILE A 348 42.78 -15.32 11.79
N GLU A 349 43.55 -14.23 11.71
CA GLU A 349 43.38 -13.06 12.57
C GLU A 349 42.11 -12.27 12.23
N ILE A 350 41.76 -12.14 10.94
CA ILE A 350 40.48 -11.55 10.49
C ILE A 350 39.30 -12.42 10.95
N VAL A 351 39.41 -13.74 10.84
CA VAL A 351 38.38 -14.70 11.29
C VAL A 351 38.23 -14.66 12.81
N ASN A 352 39.33 -14.67 13.57
CA ASN A 352 39.33 -14.62 15.03
C ASN A 352 38.84 -13.28 15.59
N ASN A 353 39.25 -12.14 15.02
CA ASN A 353 38.70 -10.83 15.41
C ASN A 353 37.22 -10.68 15.04
N ARG A 354 36.75 -11.27 13.92
CA ARG A 354 35.31 -11.31 13.59
C ARG A 354 34.55 -12.27 14.49
N SER A 355 35.15 -13.37 14.92
CA SER A 355 34.50 -14.41 15.72
C SER A 355 34.41 -14.03 17.19
N GLU A 356 35.31 -13.19 17.73
CA GLU A 356 35.34 -12.81 19.15
C GLU A 356 34.52 -11.57 19.52
N ASN A 357 34.10 -10.74 18.58
CA ASN A 357 33.12 -9.66 18.82
C ASN A 357 31.68 -10.21 19.07
N LYS A 358 31.57 -11.36 19.74
CA LYS A 358 30.30 -12.07 20.04
C LYS A 358 29.35 -11.18 20.82
N ILE A 359 29.84 -10.36 21.75
CA ILE A 359 29.00 -9.50 22.60
C ILE A 359 28.36 -8.38 21.79
N CYS A 360 29.15 -7.56 21.08
CA CYS A 360 28.61 -6.50 20.21
C CYS A 360 27.70 -7.07 19.09
N LYS A 361 28.07 -8.22 18.50
CA LYS A 361 27.23 -8.89 17.50
C LYS A 361 25.91 -9.39 18.12
N LYS A 362 25.93 -9.92 19.34
CA LYS A 362 24.74 -10.42 20.06
C LYS A 362 23.84 -9.28 20.55
N MET A 363 24.40 -8.15 20.99
CA MET A 363 23.63 -6.95 21.34
C MET A 363 22.98 -6.31 20.12
N TYR A 364 23.71 -6.13 19.02
CA TYR A 364 23.18 -5.58 17.77
C TYR A 364 22.10 -6.47 17.14
N SER A 365 22.31 -7.80 17.13
CA SER A 365 21.26 -8.73 16.67
C SER A 365 20.06 -8.77 17.62
N GLY A 366 20.29 -8.68 18.93
CA GLY A 366 19.24 -8.59 19.93
C GLY A 366 18.36 -7.35 19.75
N SER A 367 18.97 -6.17 19.61
CA SER A 367 18.21 -4.92 19.43
C SER A 367 17.38 -4.91 18.15
N LEU A 368 17.93 -5.40 17.03
CA LEU A 368 17.19 -5.54 15.77
C LEU A 368 16.03 -6.53 15.91
N MET A 369 16.24 -7.64 16.63
CA MET A 369 15.20 -8.63 16.85
C MET A 369 14.07 -8.10 17.75
N ILE A 370 14.41 -7.31 18.76
CA ILE A 370 13.43 -6.60 19.61
C ILE A 370 12.64 -5.60 18.75
N ALA A 371 13.30 -4.79 17.93
CA ALA A 371 12.64 -3.83 17.05
C ALA A 371 11.66 -4.51 16.06
N MET A 372 12.07 -5.65 15.50
CA MET A 372 11.23 -6.51 14.64
C MET A 372 10.00 -7.06 15.37
N TRP A 373 10.17 -7.59 16.57
CA TRP A 373 9.08 -8.09 17.40
C TRP A 373 8.12 -6.98 17.80
N LEU A 374 8.65 -5.87 18.35
CA LEU A 374 7.87 -4.73 18.80
C LEU A 374 7.06 -4.12 17.67
N SER A 375 7.68 -3.92 16.50
CA SER A 375 6.99 -3.36 15.32
C SER A 375 5.84 -4.25 14.86
N THR A 376 6.07 -5.58 14.80
CA THR A 376 5.01 -6.52 14.37
C THR A 376 3.90 -6.61 15.41
N ALA A 377 4.25 -6.67 16.70
CA ALA A 377 3.30 -6.70 17.79
C ALA A 377 2.45 -5.42 17.81
N LEU A 378 3.05 -4.25 17.61
CA LEU A 378 2.37 -2.96 17.57
C LEU A 378 1.32 -2.91 16.45
N VAL A 379 1.63 -3.42 15.24
CA VAL A 379 0.64 -3.49 14.14
C VAL A 379 -0.51 -4.42 14.49
N ILE A 380 -0.21 -5.60 15.04
CA ILE A 380 -1.22 -6.59 15.42
C ILE A 380 -2.11 -6.04 16.55
N SER A 381 -1.51 -5.47 17.60
CA SER A 381 -2.23 -4.89 18.74
C SER A 381 -3.11 -3.72 18.31
N PHE A 382 -2.61 -2.82 17.46
CA PHE A 382 -3.42 -1.72 16.94
C PHE A 382 -4.60 -2.23 16.12
N THR A 383 -4.40 -3.27 15.30
CA THR A 383 -5.49 -3.90 14.52
C THR A 383 -6.58 -4.46 15.43
N PHE A 384 -6.20 -5.18 16.49
CA PHE A 384 -7.18 -5.69 17.45
C PHE A 384 -7.82 -4.60 18.28
N TRP A 385 -7.09 -3.51 18.57
CA TRP A 385 -7.63 -2.38 19.32
C TRP A 385 -8.75 -1.69 18.55
N ILE A 386 -8.53 -1.31 17.29
CA ILE A 386 -9.58 -0.67 16.48
C ILE A 386 -10.77 -1.60 16.26
N LEU A 387 -10.54 -2.87 15.90
CA LEU A 387 -11.63 -3.83 15.67
C LEU A 387 -12.40 -4.13 16.96
N GLY A 388 -11.71 -4.29 18.08
CA GLY A 388 -12.31 -4.54 19.39
C GLY A 388 -13.15 -3.35 19.86
N THR A 389 -12.63 -2.13 19.75
CA THR A 389 -13.38 -0.91 20.08
C THR A 389 -14.64 -0.79 19.24
N VAL A 390 -14.54 -0.91 17.91
CA VAL A 390 -15.70 -0.75 17.03
C VAL A 390 -16.72 -1.87 17.26
N ALA A 391 -16.27 -3.09 17.54
CA ALA A 391 -17.17 -4.18 17.92
C ALA A 391 -17.91 -3.89 19.24
N ILE A 392 -17.19 -3.53 20.30
CA ILE A 392 -17.77 -3.31 21.64
C ILE A 392 -18.69 -2.08 21.63
N ARG A 393 -18.21 -0.92 21.16
CA ARG A 393 -19.01 0.31 21.12
C ARG A 393 -20.13 0.22 20.09
N GLY A 394 -19.90 -0.43 18.95
CA GLY A 394 -20.93 -0.64 17.94
C GLY A 394 -22.05 -1.55 18.43
N LEU A 395 -21.73 -2.63 19.17
CA LEU A 395 -22.75 -3.46 19.82
C LEU A 395 -23.48 -2.71 20.94
N GLY A 396 -22.77 -1.89 21.72
CA GLY A 396 -23.39 -1.00 22.69
C GLY A 396 -24.35 0.02 22.06
N GLY A 397 -24.07 0.45 20.82
CA GLY A 397 -24.95 1.32 20.04
C GLY A 397 -26.30 0.70 19.67
N LEU A 398 -26.48 -0.62 19.79
CA LEU A 398 -27.76 -1.30 19.55
C LEU A 398 -28.88 -0.87 20.49
N VAL A 399 -28.55 -0.24 21.62
CA VAL A 399 -29.53 0.41 22.51
C VAL A 399 -30.35 1.44 21.74
N TYR A 400 -29.76 2.13 20.76
CA TYR A 400 -30.44 3.05 19.86
C TYR A 400 -30.96 2.34 18.60
N SER A 401 -31.70 1.25 18.78
CA SER A 401 -32.24 0.45 17.68
C SER A 401 -33.25 1.21 16.80
N ASP A 402 -33.84 2.27 17.32
CA ASP A 402 -34.67 3.23 16.58
C ASP A 402 -33.89 3.94 15.46
N ALA A 403 -32.57 4.11 15.63
CA ALA A 403 -31.68 4.71 14.63
C ALA A 403 -31.60 3.90 13.32
N PHE A 404 -32.02 2.63 13.29
CA PHE A 404 -32.11 1.87 12.05
C PHE A 404 -33.16 2.45 11.10
N LEU A 405 -34.27 2.94 11.65
CA LEU A 405 -35.40 3.48 10.89
C LEU A 405 -35.32 5.00 10.74
N SER A 406 -34.98 5.71 11.81
CA SER A 406 -34.92 7.18 11.80
C SER A 406 -33.86 7.75 12.74
N ILE A 407 -33.17 8.80 12.31
CA ILE A 407 -32.23 9.56 13.14
C ILE A 407 -32.67 11.02 13.10
N ASN A 408 -33.09 11.57 14.24
CA ASN A 408 -33.50 12.98 14.38
C ASN A 408 -34.51 13.45 13.30
N GLY A 409 -35.49 12.60 12.95
CA GLY A 409 -36.50 12.89 11.93
C GLY A 409 -36.05 12.67 10.47
N GLN A 410 -34.77 12.36 10.24
CA GLN A 410 -34.26 11.88 8.95
C GLN A 410 -34.28 10.36 8.86
N ALA A 411 -34.02 9.81 7.67
CA ALA A 411 -33.96 8.37 7.48
C ALA A 411 -32.79 7.74 8.26
N GLY A 412 -32.99 6.52 8.75
CA GLY A 412 -32.02 5.83 9.60
C GLY A 412 -30.91 5.09 8.85
N ILE A 413 -30.19 4.25 9.59
CA ILE A 413 -29.05 3.47 9.09
C ILE A 413 -29.45 2.57 7.89
N LEU A 414 -30.69 2.09 7.84
CA LEU A 414 -31.17 1.26 6.72
C LEU A 414 -31.17 2.01 5.38
N ALA A 415 -31.49 3.30 5.39
CA ALA A 415 -31.42 4.13 4.19
C ALA A 415 -29.97 4.26 3.71
N ALA A 416 -29.03 4.50 4.64
CA ALA A 416 -27.60 4.54 4.30
C ALA A 416 -27.06 3.20 3.78
N LEU A 417 -27.52 2.09 4.33
CA LEU A 417 -27.18 0.74 3.86
C LEU A 417 -27.70 0.53 2.43
N LEU A 418 -28.97 0.87 2.17
CA LEU A 418 -29.60 0.73 0.86
C LEU A 418 -28.87 1.59 -0.19
N THR A 419 -28.60 2.86 0.12
CA THR A 419 -27.83 3.78 -0.72
C THR A 419 -26.43 3.25 -1.01
N THR A 420 -25.76 2.64 -0.01
CA THR A 420 -24.45 2.01 -0.19
C THR A 420 -24.52 0.83 -1.16
N VAL A 421 -25.53 -0.04 -1.03
CA VAL A 421 -25.72 -1.19 -1.93
C VAL A 421 -26.05 -0.73 -3.35
N MET A 422 -26.95 0.24 -3.52
CA MET A 422 -27.29 0.81 -4.83
C MET A 422 -26.08 1.45 -5.51
N LEU A 423 -25.26 2.20 -4.76
CA LEU A 423 -24.01 2.78 -5.25
C LEU A 423 -23.04 1.71 -5.74
N ILE A 424 -22.84 0.63 -4.98
CA ILE A 424 -21.95 -0.48 -5.39
C ILE A 424 -22.46 -1.10 -6.69
N LEU A 425 -23.75 -1.44 -6.76
CA LEU A 425 -24.33 -2.07 -7.94
C LEU A 425 -24.19 -1.19 -9.18
N ALA A 426 -24.59 0.09 -9.08
CA ALA A 426 -24.46 1.03 -10.18
C ALA A 426 -23.00 1.21 -10.63
N THR A 427 -22.07 1.31 -9.68
CA THR A 427 -20.64 1.45 -10.01
C THR A 427 -20.12 0.21 -10.75
N LEU A 428 -20.46 -1.00 -10.31
CA LEU A 428 -19.98 -2.23 -10.91
C LEU A 428 -20.51 -2.45 -12.34
N VAL A 429 -21.75 -2.02 -12.61
CA VAL A 429 -22.36 -2.10 -13.95
C VAL A 429 -21.49 -1.38 -14.99
N PHE A 430 -20.90 -0.23 -14.64
CA PHE A 430 -19.99 0.49 -15.54
C PHE A 430 -18.54 0.03 -15.41
N ALA A 431 -18.05 -0.19 -14.19
CA ALA A 431 -16.63 -0.41 -13.95
C ALA A 431 -16.14 -1.80 -14.40
N VAL A 432 -16.92 -2.87 -14.19
CA VAL A 432 -16.49 -4.24 -14.50
C VAL A 432 -16.31 -4.46 -16.00
N PRO A 433 -17.26 -4.09 -16.89
CA PRO A 433 -17.07 -4.26 -18.34
C PRO A 433 -15.87 -3.47 -18.87
N LEU A 434 -15.72 -2.21 -18.44
CA LEU A 434 -14.60 -1.36 -18.84
C LEU A 434 -13.25 -1.93 -18.38
N ALA A 435 -13.17 -2.37 -17.13
CA ALA A 435 -11.96 -2.94 -16.58
C ALA A 435 -11.59 -4.28 -17.23
N LEU A 436 -12.57 -5.16 -17.44
CA LEU A 436 -12.34 -6.47 -18.04
C LEU A 436 -11.89 -6.34 -19.48
N GLY A 437 -12.50 -5.44 -20.26
CA GLY A 437 -12.06 -5.14 -21.62
C GLY A 437 -10.60 -4.67 -21.69
N ALA A 438 -10.22 -3.74 -20.81
CA ALA A 438 -8.85 -3.25 -20.71
C ALA A 438 -7.85 -4.35 -20.30
N ALA A 439 -8.21 -5.14 -19.30
CA ALA A 439 -7.36 -6.20 -18.74
C ALA A 439 -7.15 -7.36 -19.73
N ILE A 440 -8.21 -7.78 -20.44
CA ILE A 440 -8.13 -8.78 -21.52
C ILE A 440 -7.16 -8.32 -22.59
N TYR A 441 -7.21 -7.04 -22.96
CA TYR A 441 -6.25 -6.55 -23.92
C TYR A 441 -4.82 -6.59 -23.37
N LEU A 442 -4.62 -6.02 -22.17
CA LEU A 442 -3.30 -5.87 -21.56
C LEU A 442 -2.60 -7.23 -21.36
N SER A 443 -3.36 -8.27 -21.04
CA SER A 443 -2.86 -9.61 -20.80
C SER A 443 -2.70 -10.46 -22.06
N GLU A 444 -3.70 -10.51 -22.95
CA GLU A 444 -3.76 -11.52 -24.04
C GLU A 444 -3.30 -10.97 -25.40
N TYR A 445 -3.51 -9.68 -25.63
CA TYR A 445 -3.30 -9.05 -26.93
C TYR A 445 -2.09 -8.13 -26.99
N SER A 446 -1.60 -7.71 -25.83
CA SER A 446 -0.50 -6.78 -25.74
C SER A 446 0.84 -7.47 -26.07
N ARG A 447 1.64 -6.83 -26.94
CA ARG A 447 3.07 -7.17 -27.02
C ARG A 447 3.75 -6.52 -25.84
N SER A 448 4.32 -7.31 -24.93
CA SER A 448 4.87 -6.88 -23.62
C SER A 448 5.93 -5.76 -23.69
N ASN A 449 6.45 -5.43 -24.89
CA ASN A 449 7.44 -4.38 -25.10
C ASN A 449 6.97 -3.20 -25.98
N SER A 450 5.67 -3.07 -26.29
CA SER A 450 5.18 -1.91 -27.03
C SER A 450 5.21 -0.64 -26.17
N LYS A 451 5.55 0.50 -26.77
CA LYS A 451 5.57 1.80 -26.05
C LYS A 451 4.17 2.16 -25.53
N VAL A 452 3.12 1.86 -26.31
CA VAL A 452 1.71 2.13 -25.99
C VAL A 452 1.29 1.43 -24.69
N VAL A 453 1.61 0.15 -24.52
CA VAL A 453 1.27 -0.61 -23.29
C VAL A 453 2.00 -0.07 -22.08
N LYS A 454 3.26 0.36 -22.23
CA LYS A 454 4.00 1.02 -21.15
C LYS A 454 3.35 2.35 -20.76
N THR A 455 2.91 3.14 -21.74
CA THR A 455 2.17 4.37 -21.49
C THR A 455 0.82 4.09 -20.83
N LEU A 456 0.04 3.11 -21.28
CA LEU A 456 -1.25 2.76 -20.67
C LEU A 456 -1.06 2.32 -19.21
N ARG A 457 -0.10 1.43 -18.92
CA ARG A 457 0.21 1.01 -17.54
C ARG A 457 0.68 2.18 -16.68
N PHE A 458 1.42 3.12 -17.26
CA PHE A 458 1.81 4.35 -16.57
C PHE A 458 0.60 5.24 -16.27
N SER A 459 -0.30 5.46 -17.23
CA SER A 459 -1.55 6.23 -17.04
C SER A 459 -2.48 5.60 -16.01
N ILE A 460 -2.66 4.28 -16.05
CA ILE A 460 -3.40 3.53 -15.03
C ILE A 460 -2.75 3.70 -13.66
N GLY A 461 -1.41 3.65 -13.59
CA GLY A 461 -0.66 3.91 -12.36
C GLY A 461 -0.87 5.34 -11.82
N LEU A 462 -0.89 6.35 -12.69
CA LEU A 462 -1.16 7.73 -12.29
C LEU A 462 -2.58 7.92 -11.76
N LEU A 463 -3.58 7.32 -12.41
CA LEU A 463 -4.96 7.33 -11.93
C LEU A 463 -5.08 6.65 -10.57
N ALA A 464 -4.44 5.48 -10.38
CA ALA A 464 -4.49 4.74 -9.13
C ALA A 464 -3.90 5.51 -7.94
N SER A 465 -2.92 6.37 -8.19
CA SER A 465 -2.29 7.19 -7.17
C SER A 465 -2.96 8.55 -6.98
N THR A 466 -3.90 8.96 -7.84
CA THR A 466 -4.55 10.27 -7.76
C THR A 466 -5.42 10.34 -6.49
N PRO A 467 -5.31 11.41 -5.68
CA PRO A 467 -6.14 11.60 -4.49
C PRO A 467 -7.63 11.49 -4.77
N SER A 468 -8.38 10.77 -3.94
CA SER A 468 -9.79 10.50 -4.21
C SER A 468 -10.67 11.74 -4.18
N ILE A 469 -10.27 12.78 -3.42
CA ILE A 469 -10.96 14.07 -3.44
C ILE A 469 -10.88 14.77 -4.80
N VAL A 470 -9.80 14.59 -5.56
CA VAL A 470 -9.67 15.17 -6.90
C VAL A 470 -10.68 14.54 -7.86
N PHE A 471 -10.92 13.24 -7.73
CA PHE A 471 -12.00 12.57 -8.46
C PHE A 471 -13.39 13.06 -8.00
N GLY A 472 -13.57 13.36 -6.72
CA GLY A 472 -14.80 13.95 -6.19
C GLY A 472 -15.12 15.32 -6.80
N ILE A 473 -14.13 16.22 -6.82
CA ILE A 473 -14.26 17.53 -7.47
C ILE A 473 -14.57 17.37 -8.96
N PHE A 474 -13.90 16.44 -9.63
CA PHE A 474 -14.17 16.12 -11.03
C PHE A 474 -15.60 15.62 -11.24
N GLY A 475 -16.08 14.71 -10.39
CA GLY A 475 -17.45 14.19 -10.45
C GLY A 475 -18.48 15.29 -10.28
N LEU A 476 -18.30 16.15 -9.27
CA LEU A 476 -19.12 17.34 -9.03
C LEU A 476 -19.12 18.27 -10.26
N SER A 477 -17.94 18.54 -10.80
CA SER A 477 -17.76 19.39 -11.98
C SER A 477 -18.45 18.89 -13.24
N VAL A 478 -18.20 17.63 -13.59
CA VAL A 478 -18.58 17.08 -14.89
C VAL A 478 -20.01 16.57 -14.84
N PHE A 479 -20.34 15.74 -13.85
CA PHE A 479 -21.66 15.13 -13.79
C PHE A 479 -22.70 16.11 -13.25
N ILE A 480 -22.38 16.84 -12.17
CA ILE A 480 -23.37 17.70 -11.52
C ILE A 480 -23.45 19.06 -12.20
N VAL A 481 -22.33 19.77 -12.34
CA VAL A 481 -22.35 21.14 -12.87
C VAL A 481 -22.50 21.17 -14.39
N TRP A 482 -21.68 20.41 -15.13
CA TRP A 482 -21.68 20.48 -16.59
C TRP A 482 -22.80 19.67 -17.25
N MET A 483 -23.01 18.41 -16.83
CA MET A 483 -24.10 17.56 -17.32
C MET A 483 -25.44 17.81 -16.63
N LYS A 484 -25.49 18.67 -15.60
CA LYS A 484 -26.70 19.03 -14.85
C LYS A 484 -27.41 17.84 -14.20
N ILE A 485 -26.67 16.79 -13.83
CA ILE A 485 -27.21 15.66 -13.05
C ILE A 485 -27.33 16.13 -11.59
N PRO A 486 -28.45 15.93 -10.89
CA PRO A 486 -28.54 16.29 -9.48
C PRO A 486 -27.56 15.47 -8.63
N PHE A 487 -27.27 15.95 -7.41
CA PHE A 487 -26.58 15.14 -6.40
C PHE A 487 -27.33 13.82 -6.22
N SER A 488 -26.68 12.70 -6.57
CA SER A 488 -27.39 11.44 -6.76
C SER A 488 -26.49 10.22 -6.69
N ILE A 489 -27.10 9.05 -6.44
CA ILE A 489 -26.42 7.75 -6.51
C ILE A 489 -25.77 7.54 -7.88
N LEU A 490 -26.42 7.98 -8.96
CA LEU A 490 -25.88 7.88 -10.31
C LEU A 490 -24.62 8.72 -10.50
N ALA A 491 -24.63 10.00 -10.10
CA ALA A 491 -23.46 10.87 -10.18
C ALA A 491 -22.28 10.31 -9.37
N ALA A 492 -22.58 9.79 -8.17
CA ALA A 492 -21.59 9.13 -7.34
C ALA A 492 -21.07 7.83 -7.96
N ALA A 493 -21.93 7.01 -8.58
CA ALA A 493 -21.53 5.76 -9.23
C ALA A 493 -20.62 5.98 -10.45
N LEU A 494 -20.91 7.00 -11.27
CA LEU A 494 -20.05 7.37 -12.39
C LEU A 494 -18.68 7.87 -11.91
N THR A 495 -18.66 8.64 -10.83
CA THR A 495 -17.42 9.11 -10.20
C THR A 495 -16.62 7.94 -9.63
N MET A 496 -17.28 7.05 -8.89
CA MET A 496 -16.67 5.86 -8.30
C MET A 496 -16.18 4.86 -9.35
N THR A 497 -16.81 4.82 -10.52
CA THR A 497 -16.33 4.04 -11.66
C THR A 497 -14.91 4.45 -12.02
N ILE A 498 -14.64 5.75 -12.14
CA ILE A 498 -13.31 6.28 -12.47
C ILE A 498 -12.31 5.98 -11.34
N VAL A 499 -12.72 6.14 -10.08
CA VAL A 499 -11.87 5.89 -8.90
C VAL A 499 -11.40 4.43 -8.83
N VAL A 500 -12.29 3.48 -9.11
CA VAL A 500 -12.03 2.05 -8.92
C VAL A 500 -11.47 1.37 -10.18
N LEU A 501 -11.63 1.98 -11.34
CA LEU A 501 -11.20 1.45 -12.63
C LEU A 501 -9.71 1.01 -12.64
N PRO A 502 -8.72 1.79 -12.16
CA PRO A 502 -7.32 1.38 -12.23
C PRO A 502 -7.00 0.12 -11.43
N MET A 503 -7.65 -0.02 -10.27
CA MET A 503 -7.50 -1.18 -9.40
C MET A 503 -8.15 -2.41 -10.02
N LEU A 504 -9.36 -2.29 -10.58
CA LEU A 504 -10.02 -3.39 -11.28
C LEU A 504 -9.22 -3.86 -12.49
N ILE A 505 -8.71 -2.94 -13.33
CA ILE A 505 -7.89 -3.30 -14.49
C ILE A 505 -6.67 -4.11 -14.05
N SER A 506 -5.96 -3.66 -13.03
CA SER A 506 -4.75 -4.33 -12.52
C SER A 506 -5.08 -5.72 -11.95
N ASN A 507 -6.13 -5.83 -11.14
CA ASN A 507 -6.56 -7.10 -10.56
C ASN A 507 -6.99 -8.11 -11.63
N PHE A 508 -7.72 -7.67 -12.65
CA PHE A 508 -8.14 -8.53 -13.75
C PHE A 508 -6.97 -8.91 -14.66
N GLU A 509 -6.03 -8.00 -14.91
CA GLU A 509 -4.81 -8.29 -15.68
C GLU A 509 -3.97 -9.36 -14.96
N ASP A 510 -3.79 -9.24 -13.65
CA ASP A 510 -3.09 -10.22 -12.82
C ASP A 510 -3.80 -11.58 -12.83
N ALA A 511 -5.13 -11.59 -12.69
CA ALA A 511 -5.93 -12.81 -12.77
C ALA A 511 -5.76 -13.52 -14.12
N LEU A 512 -5.86 -12.78 -15.22
CA LEU A 512 -5.71 -13.33 -16.57
C LEU A 512 -4.27 -13.81 -16.84
N THR A 513 -3.27 -13.09 -16.35
CA THR A 513 -1.85 -13.43 -16.54
C THR A 513 -1.43 -14.62 -15.67
N SER A 514 -2.12 -14.87 -14.55
CA SER A 514 -1.84 -16.00 -13.66
C SER A 514 -2.13 -17.37 -14.29
N VAL A 515 -2.98 -17.43 -15.33
CA VAL A 515 -3.23 -18.66 -16.09
C VAL A 515 -1.92 -19.13 -16.73
N PRO A 516 -1.49 -20.40 -16.58
CA PRO A 516 -0.24 -20.90 -17.15
C PRO A 516 -0.14 -20.71 -18.68
N SER A 517 1.05 -20.40 -19.19
CA SER A 517 1.29 -20.27 -20.64
C SER A 517 1.07 -21.59 -21.39
N SER A 518 1.34 -22.73 -20.75
CA SER A 518 1.12 -24.07 -21.30
C SER A 518 -0.33 -24.29 -21.74
N TYR A 519 -1.32 -23.76 -21.03
CA TYR A 519 -2.73 -23.86 -21.43
C TYR A 519 -3.02 -23.06 -22.72
N ARG A 520 -2.38 -21.90 -22.89
CA ARG A 520 -2.50 -21.09 -24.11
C ARG A 520 -1.81 -21.75 -25.29
N GLU A 521 -0.65 -22.35 -25.06
CA GLU A 521 0.15 -23.07 -26.06
C GLU A 521 -0.56 -24.34 -26.52
N ALA A 522 -1.09 -25.15 -25.58
CA ALA A 522 -1.88 -26.33 -25.88
C ALA A 522 -3.13 -25.99 -26.72
N GLY A 523 -3.87 -24.93 -26.36
CA GLY A 523 -4.98 -24.45 -27.17
C GLY A 523 -4.56 -24.05 -28.59
N ALA A 524 -3.37 -23.44 -28.75
CA ALA A 524 -2.87 -23.07 -30.07
C ALA A 524 -2.45 -24.30 -30.88
N ALA A 525 -1.83 -25.30 -30.25
CA ALA A 525 -1.46 -26.56 -30.87
C ALA A 525 -2.70 -27.33 -31.39
N LEU A 526 -3.83 -27.22 -30.68
CA LEU A 526 -5.14 -27.74 -31.11
C LEU A 526 -5.84 -26.87 -32.17
N GLY A 527 -5.16 -25.88 -32.75
CA GLY A 527 -5.69 -25.01 -33.80
C GLY A 527 -6.69 -23.94 -33.32
N MET A 528 -6.82 -23.69 -32.01
CA MET A 528 -7.74 -22.67 -31.52
C MET A 528 -7.26 -21.25 -31.82
N SER A 529 -8.16 -20.43 -32.36
CA SER A 529 -7.93 -18.98 -32.52
C SER A 529 -7.69 -18.29 -31.18
N LYS A 530 -7.03 -17.14 -31.17
CA LYS A 530 -6.80 -16.34 -29.93
C LYS A 530 -8.11 -16.05 -29.17
N VAL A 531 -9.16 -15.68 -29.89
CA VAL A 531 -10.48 -15.40 -29.32
C VAL A 531 -11.08 -16.67 -28.70
N LYS A 532 -11.03 -17.79 -29.42
CA LYS A 532 -11.54 -19.07 -28.92
C LYS A 532 -10.79 -19.53 -27.66
N ARG A 533 -9.45 -19.36 -27.62
CA ARG A 533 -8.63 -19.63 -26.44
C ARG A 533 -8.97 -18.72 -25.27
N LEU A 534 -9.17 -17.43 -25.52
CA LEU A 534 -9.56 -16.48 -24.49
C LEU A 534 -10.85 -16.93 -23.80
N PHE A 535 -11.93 -17.15 -24.57
CA PHE A 535 -13.24 -17.47 -23.99
C PHE A 535 -13.36 -18.90 -23.46
N LYS A 536 -12.66 -19.89 -24.05
CA LYS A 536 -12.77 -21.29 -23.62
C LYS A 536 -11.72 -21.74 -22.61
N ILE A 537 -10.58 -21.06 -22.51
CA ILE A 537 -9.47 -21.48 -21.65
C ILE A 537 -9.12 -20.38 -20.67
N VAL A 538 -8.71 -19.20 -21.15
CA VAL A 538 -8.12 -18.18 -20.27
C VAL A 538 -9.17 -17.59 -19.31
N LEU A 539 -10.31 -17.14 -19.84
CA LEU A 539 -11.33 -16.48 -19.05
C LEU A 539 -11.92 -17.42 -17.98
N PRO A 540 -12.36 -18.66 -18.29
CA PRO A 540 -12.85 -19.59 -17.26
C PRO A 540 -11.83 -19.87 -16.16
N ASN A 541 -10.56 -20.09 -16.51
CA ASN A 541 -9.49 -20.33 -15.52
C ASN A 541 -9.14 -19.08 -14.70
N ALA A 542 -9.43 -17.88 -15.19
CA ALA A 542 -9.19 -16.62 -14.49
C ALA A 542 -10.41 -16.13 -13.68
N MET A 543 -11.57 -16.80 -13.75
CA MET A 543 -12.81 -16.34 -13.10
C MET A 543 -12.68 -16.20 -11.58
N GLU A 544 -11.97 -17.11 -10.92
CA GLU A 544 -11.71 -16.99 -9.47
C GLU A 544 -11.02 -15.66 -9.13
N GLY A 545 -10.00 -15.29 -9.92
CA GLY A 545 -9.27 -14.04 -9.72
C GLY A 545 -10.13 -12.81 -10.07
N ILE A 546 -10.94 -12.87 -11.13
CA ILE A 546 -11.83 -11.78 -11.55
C ILE A 546 -12.95 -11.54 -10.51
N ILE A 547 -13.57 -12.59 -9.99
CA ILE A 547 -14.58 -12.48 -8.93
C ILE A 547 -13.95 -11.88 -7.66
N THR A 548 -12.79 -12.39 -7.27
CA THR A 548 -12.06 -11.87 -6.11
C THR A 548 -11.69 -10.40 -6.30
N GLY A 549 -11.20 -10.01 -7.47
CA GLY A 549 -10.88 -8.63 -7.82
C GLY A 549 -12.10 -7.70 -7.79
N THR A 550 -13.26 -8.19 -8.24
CA THR A 550 -14.52 -7.44 -8.19
C THR A 550 -14.99 -7.21 -6.75
N ILE A 551 -14.86 -8.21 -5.88
CA ILE A 551 -15.23 -8.08 -4.46
C ILE A 551 -14.30 -7.10 -3.72
N LEU A 552 -13.00 -7.13 -4.02
CA LEU A 552 -12.06 -6.15 -3.48
C LEU A 552 -12.41 -4.72 -3.95
N ALA A 553 -12.89 -4.57 -5.17
CA ALA A 553 -13.44 -3.31 -5.66
C ALA A 553 -14.70 -2.88 -4.90
N MET A 554 -15.63 -3.79 -4.58
CA MET A 554 -16.78 -3.48 -3.72
C MET A 554 -16.35 -2.96 -2.35
N ALA A 555 -15.40 -3.64 -1.71
CA ALA A 555 -14.85 -3.21 -0.42
C ALA A 555 -14.21 -1.82 -0.50
N ARG A 556 -13.54 -1.51 -1.63
CA ARG A 556 -13.00 -0.17 -1.90
C ARG A 556 -14.10 0.87 -2.08
N ILE A 557 -15.19 0.55 -2.80
CA ILE A 557 -16.31 1.48 -3.01
C ILE A 557 -16.94 1.86 -1.67
N ILE A 558 -17.15 0.88 -0.78
CA ILE A 558 -17.69 1.12 0.57
C ILE A 558 -16.77 2.07 1.35
N GLY A 559 -15.46 1.85 1.27
CA GLY A 559 -14.46 2.59 2.06
C GLY A 559 -14.07 3.96 1.51
N GLU A 560 -14.37 4.27 0.25
CA GLU A 560 -14.07 5.55 -0.40
C GLU A 560 -15.22 6.53 -0.21
N SER A 561 -15.03 7.47 0.71
CA SER A 561 -16.09 8.40 1.11
C SER A 561 -15.92 9.81 0.54
N ALA A 562 -14.70 10.26 0.24
CA ALA A 562 -14.45 11.61 -0.27
C ALA A 562 -15.12 11.92 -1.64
N PRO A 563 -14.96 11.08 -2.69
CA PRO A 563 -15.63 11.32 -3.96
C PRO A 563 -17.15 11.18 -3.86
N VAL A 564 -17.63 10.27 -3.00
CA VAL A 564 -19.06 10.05 -2.76
C VAL A 564 -19.67 11.25 -2.05
N TYR A 565 -19.02 11.79 -1.02
CA TYR A 565 -19.45 12.99 -0.30
C TYR A 565 -19.72 14.17 -1.25
N LEU A 566 -18.81 14.44 -2.20
CA LEU A 566 -18.95 15.55 -3.15
C LEU A 566 -19.97 15.32 -4.28
N THR A 567 -20.52 14.11 -4.43
CA THR A 567 -21.37 13.78 -5.59
C THR A 567 -22.74 13.21 -5.21
N LEU A 568 -22.83 12.56 -4.06
CA LEU A 568 -24.06 12.04 -3.47
C LEU A 568 -24.69 13.02 -2.47
N GLY A 569 -23.85 13.77 -1.75
CA GLY A 569 -24.24 14.60 -0.61
C GLY A 569 -24.14 13.88 0.74
N THR A 570 -24.78 14.47 1.74
CA THR A 570 -24.77 14.01 3.15
C THR A 570 -26.16 13.71 3.72
N ALA A 571 -27.23 14.05 3.01
CA ALA A 571 -28.58 13.93 3.55
C ALA A 571 -28.98 12.46 3.75
N MET A 572 -29.33 12.07 4.98
CA MET A 572 -29.79 10.72 5.27
C MET A 572 -31.26 10.58 4.84
N GLN A 573 -31.49 10.18 3.60
CA GLN A 573 -32.83 10.04 3.01
C GLN A 573 -33.00 8.67 2.34
N LEU A 574 -34.25 8.19 2.30
CA LEU A 574 -34.60 6.99 1.54
C LEU A 574 -34.53 7.30 0.04
N PRO A 575 -33.90 6.43 -0.78
CA PRO A 575 -33.76 6.66 -2.22
C PRO A 575 -35.07 6.38 -2.97
N THR A 576 -36.08 7.24 -2.79
CA THR A 576 -37.43 7.10 -3.37
C THR A 576 -37.47 7.30 -4.88
N GLU A 577 -36.58 8.13 -5.43
CA GLU A 577 -36.40 8.38 -6.87
C GLU A 577 -35.36 7.43 -7.51
N GLY A 578 -35.02 6.35 -6.81
CA GLY A 578 -34.06 5.36 -7.30
C GLY A 578 -32.64 5.92 -7.40
N PHE A 579 -31.99 5.75 -8.55
CA PHE A 579 -30.58 6.15 -8.74
C PHE A 579 -30.37 7.66 -8.85
N LEU A 580 -31.44 8.45 -9.06
CA LEU A 580 -31.36 9.91 -9.09
C LEU A 580 -31.52 10.53 -7.69
N SER A 581 -31.86 9.75 -6.67
CA SER A 581 -31.94 10.23 -5.29
C SER A 581 -30.57 10.60 -4.76
N SER A 582 -30.51 11.70 -4.02
CA SER A 582 -29.41 12.03 -3.12
C SER A 582 -29.45 11.14 -1.89
N GLY A 583 -28.37 11.12 -1.11
CA GLY A 583 -28.34 10.30 0.09
C GLY A 583 -27.05 10.43 0.86
N ALA A 584 -26.86 9.51 1.80
CA ALA A 584 -25.59 9.24 2.42
C ALA A 584 -25.32 7.74 2.40
N THR A 585 -24.06 7.36 2.19
CA THR A 585 -23.62 5.98 2.37
C THR A 585 -23.36 5.72 3.86
N LEU A 586 -23.10 4.47 4.23
CA LEU A 586 -22.67 4.15 5.58
C LEU A 586 -21.44 4.98 6.00
N THR A 587 -20.50 5.21 5.09
CA THR A 587 -19.28 5.96 5.39
C THR A 587 -19.45 7.47 5.41
N THR A 588 -20.27 8.06 4.54
CA THR A 588 -20.57 9.50 4.64
C THR A 588 -21.50 9.80 5.82
N GLY A 589 -22.40 8.89 6.18
CA GLY A 589 -23.23 8.98 7.38
C GLY A 589 -22.43 8.91 8.68
N ILE A 590 -21.40 8.05 8.77
CA ILE A 590 -20.47 8.04 9.93
C ILE A 590 -19.82 9.41 10.10
N TYR A 591 -19.35 10.02 9.00
CA TYR A 591 -18.73 11.34 9.05
C TYR A 591 -19.72 12.41 9.54
N MET A 592 -20.90 12.49 8.94
CA MET A 592 -21.94 13.45 9.32
C MET A 592 -22.28 13.35 10.81
N LEU A 593 -22.59 12.13 11.29
CA LEU A 593 -22.91 11.90 12.68
C LEU A 593 -21.73 12.22 13.61
N SER A 594 -20.50 11.92 13.21
CA SER A 594 -19.32 12.22 14.02
C SER A 594 -18.96 13.70 14.05
N ALA A 595 -19.32 14.46 13.01
CA ALA A 595 -19.06 15.89 12.91
C ALA A 595 -20.11 16.69 13.68
N GLU A 596 -21.37 16.26 13.65
CA GLU A 596 -22.50 16.92 14.29
C GLU A 596 -22.72 16.49 15.75
N ALA A 597 -22.26 15.29 16.15
CA ALA A 597 -22.49 14.77 17.49
C ALA A 597 -21.37 15.10 18.49
N GLY A 598 -21.76 15.70 19.61
CA GLY A 598 -21.01 15.59 20.87
C GLY A 598 -21.09 14.17 21.46
N PRO A 599 -20.39 13.90 22.58
CA PRO A 599 -20.45 12.61 23.25
C PRO A 599 -21.90 12.24 23.61
N GLY A 600 -22.34 11.03 23.25
CA GLY A 600 -23.70 10.56 23.50
C GLY A 600 -24.31 9.77 22.34
N ARG A 601 -25.57 10.07 22.01
CA ARG A 601 -26.38 9.27 21.06
C ARG A 601 -25.79 9.24 19.65
N GLY A 602 -25.37 10.38 19.09
CA GLY A 602 -24.85 10.43 17.72
C GLY A 602 -23.52 9.68 17.55
N GLU A 603 -22.63 9.77 18.53
CA GLU A 603 -21.38 8.98 18.56
C GLU A 603 -21.65 7.47 18.59
N ALA A 604 -22.59 7.04 19.44
CA ALA A 604 -22.97 5.63 19.54
C ALA A 604 -23.55 5.09 18.21
N ILE A 605 -24.39 5.88 17.53
CA ILE A 605 -24.93 5.55 16.21
C ILE A 605 -23.79 5.50 15.16
N ALA A 606 -22.82 6.42 15.21
CA ALA A 606 -21.67 6.40 14.30
C ALA A 606 -20.80 5.12 14.49
N TYR A 607 -20.61 4.66 15.73
CA TYR A 607 -19.96 3.37 16.01
C TYR A 607 -20.80 2.17 15.54
N LEU A 608 -22.12 2.23 15.66
CA LEU A 608 -23.02 1.21 15.12
C LEU A 608 -22.92 1.13 13.59
N MET A 609 -22.94 2.27 12.89
CA MET A 609 -22.72 2.33 11.44
C MET A 609 -21.31 1.83 11.05
N SER A 610 -20.30 2.15 11.85
CA SER A 610 -18.92 1.65 11.66
C SER A 610 -18.85 0.13 11.77
N LEU A 611 -19.54 -0.45 12.75
CA LEU A 611 -19.66 -1.89 12.92
C LEU A 611 -20.35 -2.53 11.72
N MET A 612 -21.48 -1.97 11.28
CA MET A 612 -22.18 -2.46 10.08
C MET A 612 -21.30 -2.40 8.83
N THR A 613 -20.52 -1.33 8.67
CA THR A 613 -19.59 -1.18 7.54
C THR A 613 -18.49 -2.24 7.57
N ILE A 614 -17.88 -2.48 8.74
CA ILE A 614 -16.87 -3.53 8.90
C ILE A 614 -17.49 -4.91 8.65
N VAL A 615 -18.66 -5.20 9.21
CA VAL A 615 -19.36 -6.48 8.99
C VAL A 615 -19.67 -6.67 7.51
N LEU A 616 -20.14 -5.64 6.80
CA LEU A 616 -20.39 -5.68 5.37
C LEU A 616 -19.11 -6.01 4.59
N VAL A 617 -18.02 -5.30 4.84
CA VAL A 617 -16.73 -5.51 4.16
C VAL A 617 -16.16 -6.90 4.46
N LEU A 618 -16.21 -7.34 5.72
CA LEU A 618 -15.75 -8.68 6.11
C LEU A 618 -16.60 -9.77 5.46
N THR A 619 -17.92 -9.60 5.44
CA THR A 619 -18.84 -10.56 4.82
C THR A 619 -18.56 -10.69 3.32
N LEU A 620 -18.35 -9.58 2.62
CA LEU A 620 -17.93 -9.58 1.21
C LEU A 620 -16.59 -10.33 1.03
N ASN A 621 -15.60 -10.02 1.86
CA ASN A 621 -14.29 -10.68 1.77
C ASN A 621 -14.34 -12.18 2.08
N PHE A 622 -15.11 -12.63 3.07
CA PHE A 622 -15.25 -14.05 3.41
C PHE A 622 -16.07 -14.83 2.40
N THR A 623 -17.10 -14.21 1.82
CA THR A 623 -17.93 -14.85 0.79
C THR A 623 -17.21 -14.99 -0.55
N SER A 624 -16.18 -14.18 -0.82
CA SER A 624 -15.40 -14.24 -2.06
C SER A 624 -14.95 -15.65 -2.46
N GLY A 625 -14.38 -16.40 -1.52
CA GLY A 625 -13.91 -17.76 -1.79
C GLY A 625 -15.03 -18.77 -2.02
N ARG A 626 -16.23 -18.53 -1.46
CA ARG A 626 -17.41 -19.39 -1.65
C ARG A 626 -18.09 -19.10 -2.98
N VAL A 627 -18.31 -17.83 -3.30
CA VAL A 627 -18.88 -17.39 -4.58
C VAL A 627 -17.98 -17.82 -5.74
N SER A 628 -16.66 -17.66 -5.59
CA SER A 628 -15.69 -18.14 -6.58
C SER A 628 -15.80 -19.65 -6.84
N ALA A 629 -15.91 -20.46 -5.78
CA ALA A 629 -16.04 -21.92 -5.91
C ALA A 629 -17.36 -22.35 -6.58
N LEU A 630 -18.46 -21.64 -6.30
CA LEU A 630 -19.75 -21.87 -6.95
C LEU A 630 -19.68 -21.59 -8.46
N VAL A 631 -19.04 -20.50 -8.86
CA VAL A 631 -18.95 -20.11 -10.28
C VAL A 631 -17.95 -20.98 -11.05
N THR A 632 -16.88 -21.43 -10.42
CA THR A 632 -15.82 -22.24 -11.08
C THR A 632 -16.09 -23.75 -11.05
N GLY A 633 -17.11 -24.22 -10.34
CA GLY A 633 -17.41 -25.65 -10.19
C GLY A 633 -16.33 -26.46 -9.45
N ALA A 634 -15.37 -25.78 -8.81
CA ALA A 634 -14.25 -26.42 -8.14
C ALA A 634 -14.70 -27.07 -6.83
N LYS A 635 -14.72 -28.41 -6.79
CA LYS A 635 -14.96 -29.18 -5.56
C LYS A 635 -13.82 -28.93 -4.57
N ARG A 636 -14.10 -28.22 -3.47
CA ARG A 636 -13.16 -28.12 -2.34
C ARG A 636 -13.19 -29.41 -1.51
N THR A 637 -12.03 -29.77 -0.96
CA THR A 637 -11.95 -30.74 0.14
C THR A 637 -12.66 -30.16 1.38
N PRO A 638 -13.60 -30.89 1.99
CA PRO A 638 -14.40 -30.37 3.10
C PRO A 638 -13.52 -30.11 4.33
N LEU A 639 -13.86 -29.05 5.08
CA LEU A 639 -13.12 -28.55 6.25
C LEU A 639 -12.88 -29.67 7.29
N VAL A 640 -13.82 -30.59 7.42
CA VAL A 640 -13.79 -31.75 8.34
C VAL A 640 -12.61 -32.69 8.03
N LEU A 641 -12.26 -32.89 6.75
CA LEU A 641 -11.12 -33.73 6.35
C LEU A 641 -9.78 -33.06 6.69
N ILE A 642 -9.68 -31.74 6.56
CA ILE A 642 -8.49 -30.96 6.95
C ILE A 642 -8.32 -30.98 8.48
N ILE A 643 -9.42 -30.82 9.22
CA ILE A 643 -9.42 -30.86 10.69
C ILE A 643 -9.05 -32.26 11.20
N ARG A 644 -9.60 -33.33 10.62
CA ARG A 644 -9.21 -34.72 10.96
C ARG A 644 -7.73 -34.99 10.70
N GLY A 645 -7.17 -34.49 9.59
CA GLY A 645 -5.75 -34.63 9.28
C GLY A 645 -4.83 -33.84 10.24
N GLN A 646 -5.27 -32.70 10.75
CA GLN A 646 -4.50 -31.95 11.77
C GLN A 646 -4.63 -32.57 13.17
N ILE A 647 -5.80 -33.12 13.53
CA ILE A 647 -6.00 -33.80 14.82
C ILE A 647 -5.16 -35.08 14.91
N SER A 648 -5.01 -35.84 13.82
CA SER A 648 -4.12 -37.02 13.82
C SER A 648 -2.64 -36.62 13.95
N ALA A 649 -2.23 -35.52 13.33
CA ALA A 649 -0.87 -34.98 13.43
C ALA A 649 -0.52 -34.46 14.85
N VAL A 650 -1.52 -33.95 15.58
CA VAL A 650 -1.34 -33.48 16.97
C VAL A 650 -1.30 -34.65 17.96
N LYS A 651 -2.02 -35.76 17.70
CA LYS A 651 -1.98 -36.96 18.55
C LYS A 651 -0.61 -37.65 18.62
N HIS A 652 0.30 -37.39 17.68
CA HIS A 652 1.66 -37.97 17.67
C HIS A 652 2.75 -36.98 18.14
N TYR A 653 2.39 -35.79 18.62
CA TYR A 653 3.36 -34.77 19.00
C TYR A 653 3.42 -34.60 20.53
N ASP A 654 4.46 -35.16 21.16
CA ASP A 654 4.63 -35.10 22.61
C ASP A 654 5.11 -33.71 23.09
N TYR A 655 4.14 -32.87 23.46
CA TYR A 655 4.36 -31.47 23.83
C TYR A 655 5.15 -31.28 25.13
N LYS A 656 5.07 -32.23 26.09
CA LYS A 656 5.76 -32.12 27.39
C LYS A 656 7.28 -32.22 27.24
N ILE A 657 7.78 -33.11 26.38
CA ILE A 657 9.21 -33.32 26.15
C ILE A 657 9.86 -32.13 25.40
N SER A 658 9.12 -31.49 24.47
CA SER A 658 9.63 -30.35 23.69
C SER A 658 9.77 -29.06 24.50
N LEU A 659 8.85 -28.77 25.42
CA LEU A 659 8.87 -27.53 26.20
C LEU A 659 9.98 -27.55 27.26
N GLY A 660 10.13 -28.68 27.97
CA GLY A 660 11.20 -28.86 28.98
C GLY A 660 12.61 -28.72 28.37
N ARG A 661 12.85 -29.29 27.19
CA ARG A 661 14.14 -29.14 26.48
C ARG A 661 14.40 -27.71 26.01
N LYS A 662 13.37 -26.96 25.61
CA LYS A 662 13.51 -25.53 25.24
C LYS A 662 13.79 -24.66 26.47
N PHE A 663 13.11 -24.91 27.59
CA PHE A 663 13.31 -24.17 28.83
C PHE A 663 14.71 -24.41 29.43
N ASN A 664 15.19 -25.66 29.43
CA ASN A 664 16.54 -25.98 29.88
C ASN A 664 17.63 -25.39 28.97
N LYS A 665 17.40 -25.32 27.65
CA LYS A 665 18.30 -24.59 26.74
C LYS A 665 18.34 -23.09 27.03
N VAL A 666 17.21 -22.47 27.33
CA VAL A 666 17.14 -21.04 27.68
C VAL A 666 17.84 -20.78 29.02
N LYS A 667 17.60 -21.61 30.03
CA LYS A 667 18.24 -21.53 31.36
C LYS A 667 19.76 -21.70 31.26
N ALA A 668 20.24 -22.67 30.47
CA ALA A 668 21.67 -22.86 30.22
C ALA A 668 22.30 -21.65 29.50
N VAL A 669 21.62 -21.08 28.50
CA VAL A 669 22.10 -19.86 27.80
C VAL A 669 22.13 -18.65 28.74
N TYR A 670 21.17 -18.53 29.66
CA TYR A 670 21.09 -17.45 30.64
C TYR A 670 22.20 -17.55 31.71
N ILE A 671 22.47 -18.73 32.24
CA ILE A 671 23.56 -18.98 33.21
C ILE A 671 24.93 -18.69 32.58
N VAL A 672 25.15 -19.14 31.35
CA VAL A 672 26.38 -18.84 30.59
C VAL A 672 26.52 -17.34 30.28
N PHE A 673 25.41 -16.62 30.12
CA PHE A 673 25.41 -15.18 29.88
C PHE A 673 25.77 -14.39 31.14
N ILE A 674 25.19 -14.72 32.30
CA ILE A 674 25.51 -14.08 33.60
C ILE A 674 26.97 -14.32 33.99
N ASN A 675 27.47 -15.55 33.85
CA ASN A 675 28.87 -15.86 34.17
C ASN A 675 29.88 -15.13 33.27
N ARG A 676 29.46 -14.66 32.08
CA ARG A 676 30.30 -13.88 31.15
C ARG A 676 30.25 -12.37 31.40
N LEU A 677 29.36 -11.88 32.25
CA LEU A 677 29.23 -10.48 32.66
C LEU A 677 30.02 -10.15 33.94
N LYS A 678 30.70 -11.14 34.55
CA LYS A 678 31.56 -10.90 35.72
C LYS A 678 32.65 -9.85 35.40
N PRO A 679 32.86 -8.84 36.26
CA PRO A 679 33.77 -7.71 35.99
C PRO A 679 35.20 -8.11 35.62
N SER A 680 35.73 -9.19 36.24
CA SER A 680 37.07 -9.72 35.97
C SER A 680 37.23 -10.27 34.55
N VAL A 681 36.25 -11.03 34.06
CA VAL A 681 36.23 -11.59 32.70
C VAL A 681 36.04 -10.51 31.62
N VAL A 682 35.29 -9.46 31.95
CA VAL A 682 35.09 -8.31 31.06
C VAL A 682 36.39 -7.49 30.94
N LYS A 683 37.09 -7.25 32.06
CA LYS A 683 38.37 -6.50 32.09
C LYS A 683 39.47 -7.22 31.29
N GLU A 684 39.61 -8.54 31.45
CA GLU A 684 40.58 -9.36 30.71
C GLU A 684 40.27 -9.41 29.20
N LYS A 685 38.99 -9.52 28.83
CA LYS A 685 38.59 -9.46 27.41
C LYS A 685 38.82 -8.08 26.80
N TRP A 686 38.66 -7.03 27.58
CA TRP A 686 38.82 -5.65 27.11
C TRP A 686 40.29 -5.27 26.88
N THR A 687 41.21 -5.76 27.72
CA THR A 687 42.66 -5.59 27.52
C THR A 687 43.15 -6.37 26.29
N LYS A 688 42.73 -7.64 26.13
CA LYS A 688 43.01 -8.44 24.92
C LYS A 688 42.42 -7.80 23.66
N TRP A 689 41.22 -7.22 23.74
CA TRP A 689 40.60 -6.49 22.64
C TRP A 689 41.38 -5.22 22.24
N ARG A 690 41.86 -4.43 23.21
CA ARG A 690 42.70 -3.23 22.93
C ARG A 690 44.00 -3.60 22.21
N ALA A 691 44.68 -4.66 22.64
CA ALA A 691 45.90 -5.15 22.02
C ALA A 691 45.67 -5.58 20.55
N ARG A 692 44.64 -6.40 20.31
CA ARG A 692 44.28 -6.88 18.95
C ARG A 692 43.76 -5.78 18.04
N ARG A 693 43.05 -4.78 18.57
CA ARG A 693 42.60 -3.61 17.80
C ARG A 693 43.78 -2.72 17.36
N LYS A 694 44.85 -2.64 18.15
CA LYS A 694 46.11 -2.00 17.75
C LYS A 694 46.80 -2.81 16.64
N ALA A 695 46.91 -4.13 16.77
CA ALA A 695 47.47 -5.01 15.73
C ALA A 695 46.70 -4.94 14.40
N TYR A 696 45.36 -4.97 14.44
CA TYR A 696 44.50 -4.82 13.27
C TYR A 696 44.62 -3.43 12.60
N LYS A 697 44.82 -2.36 13.37
CA LYS A 697 45.06 -1.02 12.82
C LYS A 697 46.42 -0.93 12.10
N LYS A 698 47.45 -1.60 12.60
CA LYS A 698 48.77 -1.72 11.93
C LYS A 698 48.64 -2.48 10.60
N LEU A 699 47.98 -3.64 10.60
CA LEU A 699 47.68 -4.44 9.40
C LEU A 699 46.88 -3.65 8.35
N LYS A 700 45.87 -2.87 8.77
CA LYS A 700 45.06 -2.04 7.86
C LYS A 700 45.86 -0.89 7.23
N LYS A 701 46.91 -0.40 7.90
CA LYS A 701 47.81 0.65 7.41
C LYS A 701 48.92 0.12 6.50
N GLY A 702 49.06 -1.20 6.33
CA GLY A 702 50.13 -1.81 5.54
C GLY A 702 51.48 -1.85 6.25
N GLU A 703 51.53 -1.51 7.54
CA GLU A 703 52.71 -1.70 8.38
C GLU A 703 52.85 -3.22 8.62
N LYS A 704 53.81 -3.85 7.94
CA LYS A 704 54.19 -5.24 8.22
C LYS A 704 54.71 -5.30 9.66
N SER A 705 54.17 -6.24 10.44
CA SER A 705 54.71 -6.58 11.77
C SER A 705 56.04 -7.29 11.64
#